data_AF-A0A9N9NIH8-F1
#
_entry.id   AF-A0A9N9NIH8-F1
#
_cell.length_a   1.000
_cell.length_b   1.000
_cell.length_c   1.000
_cell.angle_alpha   90.00
_cell.angle_beta   90.00
_cell.angle_gamma   90.00
#
_symmetry.space_group_name_H-M   'P 1'
#
loop_
_entity.id
_entity.type
_entity.pdbx_description
1 polymer ?
#
loop_
_entity_poly.entity_id
_entity_poly.type
_entity_poly.pdbx_seq_one_letter_code
_entity_poly.pdbx_strand_id
1 'polypeptide(L)'
;MAEFENNFDDLLQRPANNNISETLSNVDVSNPFHDAVSLLIAPVSPLTDVSDKDTYDLYIESPLNNPLKDSLISSEPEVQSIEIKFDEERNFEEVDVSSFKGTDTTSISSEGHVHEISNSDESFDEENIIGKESHVQSRVASFSLNANQTNFHGIGESIPVFEITVEDPQKIGDPINAHIIYKVRTRTTSTAFKDKEFTVLRRYRDFLWLYNQLTLGNPGVIVPPLPGKHVIGRFQDEFVENRRQALEKCLNKIISHPMLCCNPNLKLFLESDTFVTDVKRKSQDESKSVLKSLGEAVSNATTFSKFVETDEWLENRKNQLDILDSQLKALLKSVEAVVKQRKDLGTTIVDFGDSILSLANTEINKPLANNLMTLGNLQRNIKELHEKQAQQDAINLENTIDEYIRLIGSIKIYQTWQNAIYDLQKKKANYERLKVQGKIGQDKLSIMLAQIAESEHRVEDSKHEFEDVSKLIKAELDRFDKEKVEDFKNSVEAFLESMVKTQKEPNGSPNGPVSPVHSPAHTPSPPATSPGQTSPSLSYLAPHGVPTIYGGNMHLFPFQSKLPSMGHAFGPHSLLNQTSGSPGQALMSPPSFTSGVTNILTTNSLGTINTTHWQQQLNYAQLSRQSATPHHHARQAAAAARNSSIGSSAIAITDPNNPNKPPLNGVLSKKETNGDKHDPPFQQWMTIDLGGMGLKNISKELFQYGFLTTLYINHNNLTYVSPEISKLRHLTLLDISGNKLSVIPPELGMLTNLRDLLLFDNLIVTLPFELGTLYQLETLGLEGNPINEAIKSLLQKDGTSAVVSFLRENCQVPPPPMERDWITLENEPAGGDRADTFTLLCYNILCEKYATTQLYGYTPSWALSWDYRKERIRREVLRYNADIVCLQEVDTSQYEEYFKDVYSKLGDYDSLHWPKSRAKTMTDVERKSVDGCATFFKSSKYKLIDKQLIEFNQVALQRPDIKKTEDMFNRVITKDNIAIVTLLENKENFSRLIIVNCHIHWDPSYADVKLVQVAMLMDELDKLAQKWCDIPSKSIYNYSSPQKISTIICGDFNSTPDSGVYEFLSRGTIKQDHCDFGDHIYGSYVSEGLSHRLSLKSAYSNIEELPFTNFTPRFAGVIDYIWYSTNTLSVTGLLGGVDKEYMSKMVGFPNAHFPSE
;
A
#
# COMPACT_ATOMS: atom_id res chain seq x y z
N MET A 1 -13.74 -49.47 -34.41
CA MET A 1 -14.54 -50.01 -35.53
C MET A 1 -14.66 -48.92 -36.58
N ALA A 2 -14.61 -49.25 -37.86
CA ALA A 2 -15.06 -48.36 -38.93
C ALA A 2 -16.54 -48.66 -39.24
N GLU A 3 -17.13 -47.93 -40.19
CA GLU A 3 -18.53 -48.04 -40.63
C GLU A 3 -19.57 -47.66 -39.56
N PHE A 4 -19.96 -46.39 -39.54
CA PHE A 4 -21.32 -46.03 -39.98
C PHE A 4 -21.33 -44.58 -40.49
N GLU A 5 -21.83 -44.37 -41.71
CA GLU A 5 -21.74 -43.10 -42.42
C GLU A 5 -23.13 -42.69 -42.96
N ASN A 6 -23.41 -41.38 -42.95
CA ASN A 6 -24.46 -40.66 -43.68
C ASN A 6 -25.95 -40.72 -43.23
N ASN A 7 -26.57 -39.54 -43.43
CA ASN A 7 -28.01 -39.25 -43.59
C ASN A 7 -28.98 -39.49 -42.42
N PHE A 8 -29.54 -38.39 -41.90
CA PHE A 8 -30.90 -38.02 -42.33
C PHE A 8 -31.17 -36.50 -42.19
N ASP A 9 -31.35 -35.83 -43.33
CA ASP A 9 -31.87 -34.46 -43.44
C ASP A 9 -33.28 -34.58 -44.06
N ASP A 10 -34.33 -34.65 -43.25
CA ASP A 10 -35.73 -34.44 -43.66
C ASP A 10 -36.63 -34.14 -42.44
N LEU A 11 -37.84 -33.62 -42.66
CA LEU A 11 -38.86 -33.25 -41.64
C LEU A 11 -38.36 -32.16 -40.67
N LEU A 12 -38.30 -30.86 -41.00
CA LEU A 12 -39.30 -30.01 -41.68
C LEU A 12 -40.71 -30.02 -41.03
N GLN A 13 -41.20 -28.81 -40.64
CA GLN A 13 -42.61 -28.43 -40.36
C GLN A 13 -43.23 -28.97 -39.03
N ARG A 14 -43.87 -28.21 -38.13
CA ARG A 14 -44.73 -26.99 -38.21
C ARG A 14 -44.88 -26.25 -36.85
N PRO A 15 -45.39 -24.99 -36.84
CA PRO A 15 -45.77 -24.24 -35.62
C PRO A 15 -47.29 -24.01 -35.41
N ALA A 16 -47.73 -23.87 -34.14
CA ALA A 16 -48.93 -23.15 -33.66
C ALA A 16 -48.83 -23.03 -32.10
N ASN A 17 -48.92 -21.88 -31.43
CA ASN A 17 -50.02 -20.91 -31.23
C ASN A 17 -51.28 -21.44 -30.50
N ASN A 18 -51.51 -20.99 -29.25
CA ASN A 18 -52.67 -20.16 -28.88
C ASN A 18 -52.60 -19.61 -27.43
N ASN A 19 -53.27 -18.47 -27.19
CA ASN A 19 -53.37 -17.75 -25.90
C ASN A 19 -54.64 -18.15 -25.11
N ILE A 20 -54.82 -17.62 -23.87
CA ILE A 20 -55.97 -16.76 -23.48
C ILE A 20 -55.91 -16.26 -22.00
N SER A 21 -56.14 -14.95 -21.81
CA SER A 21 -56.64 -14.16 -20.64
C SER A 21 -56.08 -14.41 -19.21
N GLU A 22 -55.49 -13.40 -18.52
CA GLU A 22 -56.14 -12.35 -17.65
C GLU A 22 -56.79 -12.89 -16.35
N THR A 23 -56.92 -12.16 -15.21
CA THR A 23 -56.76 -10.71 -14.90
C THR A 23 -56.45 -10.47 -13.40
N LEU A 24 -56.03 -9.24 -13.04
CA LEU A 24 -56.09 -8.60 -11.69
C LEU A 24 -55.09 -9.13 -10.62
N SER A 25 -54.57 -8.34 -9.68
CA SER A 25 -54.77 -6.90 -9.35
C SER A 25 -53.51 -6.24 -8.76
N ASN A 26 -53.45 -4.90 -8.79
CA ASN A 26 -52.32 -4.08 -8.31
C ASN A 26 -52.21 -4.03 -6.78
N VAL A 27 -50.98 -4.04 -6.24
CA VAL A 27 -50.49 -3.09 -5.22
C VAL A 27 -49.01 -2.80 -5.54
N ASP A 28 -48.57 -1.56 -5.35
CA ASP A 28 -47.17 -1.12 -5.52
C ASP A 28 -46.63 -0.57 -4.19
N VAL A 29 -45.43 -1.00 -3.78
CA VAL A 29 -44.68 -0.49 -2.62
C VAL A 29 -43.18 -0.58 -2.89
N SER A 30 -42.57 0.51 -3.36
CA SER A 30 -41.12 0.63 -3.57
C SER A 30 -40.41 1.25 -2.36
N ASN A 31 -39.42 0.58 -1.76
CA ASN A 31 -38.38 1.26 -0.96
C ASN A 31 -37.07 0.44 -0.77
N PRO A 32 -36.09 0.55 -1.69
CA PRO A 32 -34.79 -0.13 -1.57
C PRO A 32 -33.82 0.62 -0.64
N PHE A 33 -34.21 0.79 0.63
CA PHE A 33 -33.35 1.33 1.69
C PHE A 33 -33.33 0.47 2.96
N HIS A 34 -33.90 -0.75 2.90
CA HIS A 34 -33.97 -1.68 4.02
C HIS A 34 -32.82 -2.72 4.01
N ASP A 35 -32.39 -3.16 2.83
CA ASP A 35 -31.49 -4.31 2.67
C ASP A 35 -30.01 -4.01 3.04
N ALA A 36 -29.63 -2.73 3.10
CA ALA A 36 -28.29 -2.31 3.51
C ALA A 36 -28.07 -2.35 5.04
N VAL A 37 -29.13 -2.31 5.85
CA VAL A 37 -29.06 -2.29 7.32
C VAL A 37 -29.17 -3.70 7.92
N SER A 38 -29.91 -4.60 7.26
CA SER A 38 -30.11 -5.97 7.72
C SER A 38 -28.85 -6.86 7.71
N LEU A 39 -27.76 -6.43 7.06
CA LEU A 39 -26.49 -7.17 7.02
C LEU A 39 -25.55 -6.92 8.21
N LEU A 40 -25.88 -6.00 9.12
CA LEU A 40 -25.10 -5.73 10.35
C LEU A 40 -25.66 -6.43 11.60
N ILE A 41 -26.81 -7.12 11.51
CA ILE A 41 -27.48 -7.73 12.67
C ILE A 41 -28.01 -9.14 12.31
N ALA A 42 -27.10 -10.12 12.24
CA ALA A 42 -27.46 -11.54 12.08
C ALA A 42 -26.43 -12.46 12.78
N PRO A 43 -26.82 -13.21 13.84
CA PRO A 43 -26.00 -14.29 14.38
C PRO A 43 -26.17 -15.56 13.53
N VAL A 44 -25.08 -16.27 13.25
CA VAL A 44 -25.09 -17.53 12.49
C VAL A 44 -24.61 -18.67 13.40
N SER A 45 -25.42 -19.71 13.54
CA SER A 45 -25.14 -20.89 14.36
C SER A 45 -24.26 -21.91 13.61
N PRO A 46 -23.40 -22.66 14.32
CA PRO A 46 -22.63 -23.76 13.71
C PRO A 46 -23.50 -25.01 13.46
N LEU A 47 -23.10 -25.82 12.48
CA LEU A 47 -23.55 -27.19 12.27
C LEU A 47 -22.33 -28.12 12.16
N THR A 48 -22.47 -29.35 12.63
CA THR A 48 -21.38 -30.28 12.96
C THR A 48 -21.24 -31.43 11.98
N ASP A 49 -19.98 -31.88 11.79
CA ASP A 49 -19.53 -33.23 11.40
C ASP A 49 -20.11 -33.95 10.15
N VAL A 50 -19.19 -34.54 9.37
CA VAL A 50 -19.02 -36.01 9.27
C VAL A 50 -17.70 -36.33 8.54
N SER A 51 -17.10 -37.49 8.87
CA SER A 51 -15.84 -38.05 8.34
C SER A 51 -15.97 -38.55 6.86
N ASP A 52 -14.92 -38.86 6.10
CA ASP A 52 -13.90 -39.89 6.36
C ASP A 52 -12.66 -39.85 5.41
N LYS A 53 -11.82 -40.90 5.45
CA LYS A 53 -10.47 -41.02 4.84
C LYS A 53 -10.49 -41.48 3.36
N ASP A 54 -9.40 -41.25 2.60
CA ASP A 54 -8.33 -42.28 2.40
C ASP A 54 -7.21 -41.91 1.38
N THR A 55 -5.99 -41.79 1.92
CA THR A 55 -4.74 -42.52 1.60
C THR A 55 -4.42 -43.06 0.16
N TYR A 56 -3.49 -42.37 -0.56
CA TYR A 56 -2.50 -42.90 -1.55
C TYR A 56 -3.06 -43.62 -2.84
N ASP A 57 -2.31 -43.98 -3.90
CA ASP A 57 -0.85 -44.09 -4.13
C ASP A 57 -0.41 -43.82 -5.60
N LEU A 58 0.90 -43.88 -5.89
CA LEU A 58 1.52 -43.67 -7.22
C LEU A 58 1.42 -44.86 -8.19
N TYR A 59 1.58 -44.60 -9.50
CA TYR A 59 2.27 -45.50 -10.43
C TYR A 59 3.13 -44.72 -11.45
N ILE A 60 4.34 -45.22 -11.73
CA ILE A 60 5.21 -44.80 -12.83
C ILE A 60 5.62 -46.06 -13.59
N GLU A 61 5.54 -46.05 -14.92
CA GLU A 61 6.22 -47.01 -15.79
C GLU A 61 7.01 -46.31 -16.90
N SER A 62 8.08 -46.97 -17.34
CA SER A 62 9.07 -46.53 -18.33
C SER A 62 10.06 -47.68 -18.58
N PRO A 63 10.91 -47.64 -19.62
CA PRO A 63 10.77 -47.05 -20.96
C PRO A 63 10.99 -48.16 -22.04
N LEU A 64 11.19 -47.81 -23.33
CA LEU A 64 12.27 -48.45 -24.14
C LEU A 64 12.49 -47.86 -25.54
N ASN A 65 13.78 -47.85 -25.90
CA ASN A 65 14.43 -47.95 -27.22
C ASN A 65 14.96 -46.71 -27.95
N ASN A 66 16.27 -46.79 -28.23
CA ASN A 66 17.09 -45.93 -29.06
C ASN A 66 18.33 -46.75 -29.51
N PRO A 67 18.75 -46.79 -30.80
CA PRO A 67 19.99 -47.46 -31.15
C PRO A 67 20.93 -46.72 -32.14
N LEU A 68 22.17 -46.45 -31.67
CA LEU A 68 23.46 -46.53 -32.41
C LEU A 68 23.74 -45.44 -33.47
N LYS A 69 24.98 -44.99 -33.79
CA LYS A 69 26.38 -45.24 -33.32
C LYS A 69 27.24 -43.99 -33.73
N ASP A 70 28.54 -43.80 -33.44
CA ASP A 70 29.58 -44.69 -32.90
C ASP A 70 30.56 -44.05 -31.88
N SER A 71 31.87 -43.98 -32.16
CA SER A 71 32.99 -43.74 -31.22
C SER A 71 34.25 -43.22 -31.96
N LEU A 72 35.38 -42.81 -31.36
CA LEU A 72 36.40 -43.61 -30.64
C LEU A 72 37.41 -42.76 -29.83
N ILE A 73 37.90 -43.29 -28.68
CA ILE A 73 39.29 -43.20 -28.13
C ILE A 73 39.82 -41.82 -27.62
N SER A 74 40.43 -41.65 -26.43
CA SER A 74 40.65 -42.57 -25.28
C SER A 74 41.14 -41.89 -23.96
N SER A 75 40.79 -42.52 -22.83
CA SER A 75 41.56 -42.74 -21.58
C SER A 75 42.06 -41.58 -20.67
N GLU A 76 41.53 -41.56 -19.43
CA GLU A 76 42.23 -41.23 -18.16
C GLU A 76 41.75 -42.21 -17.04
N PRO A 77 42.46 -42.34 -15.90
CA PRO A 77 42.29 -43.45 -14.94
C PRO A 77 41.37 -43.20 -13.72
N GLU A 78 41.13 -44.27 -12.95
CA GLU A 78 40.14 -44.37 -11.85
C GLU A 78 40.60 -43.82 -10.47
N VAL A 79 39.63 -43.40 -9.65
CA VAL A 79 39.62 -43.64 -8.19
C VAL A 79 38.20 -44.06 -7.77
N GLN A 80 38.08 -45.00 -6.82
CA GLN A 80 36.84 -45.74 -6.52
C GLN A 80 35.95 -45.08 -5.45
N SER A 81 34.64 -45.22 -5.62
CA SER A 81 33.63 -45.03 -4.56
C SER A 81 33.18 -46.40 -4.02
N ILE A 82 33.21 -46.59 -2.70
CA ILE A 82 32.71 -47.81 -2.05
C ILE A 82 31.33 -47.55 -1.42
N GLU A 83 30.36 -48.37 -1.80
CA GLU A 83 28.98 -48.35 -1.32
C GLU A 83 28.77 -49.49 -0.31
N ILE A 84 28.16 -49.21 0.84
CA ILE A 84 27.77 -50.23 1.84
C ILE A 84 26.33 -49.94 2.30
N LYS A 85 25.46 -50.94 2.10
CA LYS A 85 24.07 -50.94 2.55
C LYS A 85 23.96 -51.29 4.04
N PHE A 86 22.83 -50.95 4.64
CA PHE A 86 22.32 -51.63 5.83
C PHE A 86 20.85 -51.97 5.62
N ASP A 87 20.46 -53.18 6.03
CA ASP A 87 19.11 -53.73 5.89
C ASP A 87 18.21 -53.34 7.08
N GLU A 88 16.89 -53.42 6.87
CA GLU A 88 15.88 -53.26 7.92
C GLU A 88 15.52 -54.63 8.58
N GLU A 89 14.49 -54.60 9.44
CA GLU A 89 13.89 -55.72 10.18
C GLU A 89 14.70 -56.37 11.33
N ARG A 90 14.29 -56.05 12.57
CA ARG A 90 14.02 -57.11 13.57
C ARG A 90 13.01 -56.68 14.65
N ASN A 91 12.05 -57.55 14.93
CA ASN A 91 10.98 -57.35 15.92
C ASN A 91 11.47 -57.50 17.37
N PHE A 92 10.80 -56.79 18.28
CA PHE A 92 10.46 -57.18 19.67
C PHE A 92 9.18 -56.40 20.03
N GLU A 93 7.99 -57.02 20.03
CA GLU A 93 7.40 -57.85 21.10
C GLU A 93 6.93 -57.05 22.34
N GLU A 94 5.64 -57.21 22.67
CA GLU A 94 5.01 -56.70 23.90
C GLU A 94 5.43 -57.53 25.12
N VAL A 95 5.50 -56.88 26.29
CA VAL A 95 5.47 -57.58 27.59
C VAL A 95 4.50 -56.85 28.53
N ASP A 96 3.30 -57.41 28.72
CA ASP A 96 2.40 -57.03 29.81
C ASP A 96 2.90 -57.60 31.15
N VAL A 97 2.87 -56.78 32.20
CA VAL A 97 2.97 -57.24 33.59
C VAL A 97 1.90 -56.50 34.41
N SER A 98 0.68 -57.01 34.32
CA SER A 98 -0.46 -56.51 35.07
C SER A 98 -0.54 -57.08 36.50
N SER A 99 -1.34 -56.41 37.34
CA SER A 99 -1.80 -56.80 38.69
C SER A 99 -0.87 -56.59 39.91
N PHE A 100 -1.29 -55.65 40.77
CA PHE A 100 -1.89 -56.07 42.04
C PHE A 100 -3.31 -55.50 42.13
N LYS A 101 -4.25 -56.22 42.76
CA LYS A 101 -5.67 -55.85 42.86
C LYS A 101 -6.13 -55.79 44.33
N GLY A 102 -7.04 -54.85 44.62
CA GLY A 102 -7.88 -54.80 45.81
C GLY A 102 -8.48 -53.39 45.95
N THR A 103 -9.79 -53.15 45.78
CA THR A 103 -10.94 -53.46 46.68
C THR A 103 -10.83 -52.67 48.01
N ASP A 104 -11.77 -51.81 48.42
CA ASP A 104 -13.16 -51.61 47.96
C ASP A 104 -13.67 -50.16 48.02
N THR A 105 -14.83 -49.92 47.39
CA THR A 105 -15.65 -48.71 47.51
C THR A 105 -16.52 -48.73 48.78
N THR A 106 -16.78 -47.58 49.43
CA THR A 106 -18.17 -47.07 49.70
C THR A 106 -18.26 -45.73 50.48
N SER A 107 -18.89 -44.75 49.85
CA SER A 107 -19.99 -43.87 50.35
C SER A 107 -20.00 -43.16 51.72
N ILE A 108 -20.40 -41.87 51.65
CA ILE A 108 -21.45 -41.17 52.45
C ILE A 108 -21.09 -40.34 53.72
N SER A 109 -21.61 -39.10 53.68
CA SER A 109 -21.93 -38.12 54.75
C SER A 109 -20.84 -37.54 55.66
N SER A 110 -20.91 -36.21 55.80
CA SER A 110 -20.13 -35.37 56.72
C SER A 110 -21.07 -34.57 57.64
N GLU A 111 -20.77 -34.49 58.94
CA GLU A 111 -21.23 -33.38 59.80
C GLU A 111 -20.39 -33.27 61.09
N GLY A 112 -20.26 -32.05 61.66
CA GLY A 112 -19.98 -31.86 63.09
C GLY A 112 -18.60 -31.36 63.56
N HIS A 113 -18.46 -30.02 63.68
CA HIS A 113 -17.93 -29.27 64.85
C HIS A 113 -16.44 -29.42 65.32
N VAL A 114 -15.83 -28.50 66.11
CA VAL A 114 -15.79 -27.00 66.18
C VAL A 114 -14.83 -26.52 67.31
N HIS A 115 -14.41 -25.24 67.28
CA HIS A 115 -13.61 -24.46 68.28
C HIS A 115 -12.11 -24.81 68.52
N GLU A 116 -11.23 -23.95 69.09
CA GLU A 116 -10.97 -22.47 69.04
C GLU A 116 -9.74 -22.14 69.96
N ILE A 117 -9.31 -20.85 70.05
CA ILE A 117 -8.47 -20.19 71.12
C ILE A 117 -6.94 -20.46 71.08
N SER A 118 -6.00 -19.52 71.35
CA SER A 118 -5.87 -18.05 71.20
C SER A 118 -4.43 -17.56 71.55
N ASN A 119 -3.99 -16.36 71.06
CA ASN A 119 -3.06 -15.37 71.69
C ASN A 119 -1.60 -15.79 72.12
N SER A 120 -0.58 -14.93 72.37
CA SER A 120 -0.30 -13.46 72.21
C SER A 120 1.24 -13.16 72.36
N ASP A 121 1.64 -11.88 72.32
CA ASP A 121 2.89 -11.26 72.89
C ASP A 121 4.24 -11.40 72.09
N GLU A 122 4.96 -10.33 71.68
CA GLU A 122 5.93 -9.41 72.37
C GLU A 122 7.33 -10.03 72.71
N SER A 123 8.51 -9.36 72.62
CA SER A 123 9.00 -8.13 71.92
C SER A 123 10.57 -8.00 71.99
N PHE A 124 11.18 -7.06 71.22
CA PHE A 124 12.56 -6.47 71.30
C PHE A 124 13.88 -7.26 71.01
N ASP A 125 14.69 -6.69 70.09
CA ASP A 125 16.16 -6.41 69.94
C ASP A 125 17.25 -7.20 70.77
N GLU A 126 18.54 -7.34 70.40
CA GLU A 126 19.42 -6.83 69.30
C GLU A 126 20.68 -7.75 69.09
N GLU A 127 21.31 -7.74 67.89
CA GLU A 127 22.70 -8.23 67.57
C GLU A 127 23.10 -9.72 67.86
N ASN A 128 24.06 -10.41 67.19
CA ASN A 128 25.00 -10.13 66.07
C ASN A 128 25.46 -11.45 65.34
N ILE A 129 26.25 -11.32 64.26
CA ILE A 129 27.25 -12.29 63.70
C ILE A 129 26.79 -13.49 62.81
N ILE A 130 27.15 -13.38 61.51
CA ILE A 130 27.50 -14.42 60.49
C ILE A 130 26.50 -15.54 60.11
N GLY A 131 26.08 -15.54 58.82
CA GLY A 131 26.07 -16.78 58.02
C GLY A 131 24.91 -17.00 57.02
N LYS A 132 25.26 -17.15 55.73
CA LYS A 132 24.54 -17.85 54.63
C LYS A 132 23.17 -17.34 54.10
N GLU A 133 23.11 -17.26 52.77
CA GLU A 133 22.08 -17.82 51.87
C GLU A 133 20.60 -17.78 52.29
N SER A 134 19.85 -16.76 51.83
CA SER A 134 18.47 -16.89 51.30
C SER A 134 17.87 -15.53 50.90
N HIS A 135 17.29 -15.40 49.69
CA HIS A 135 16.22 -14.41 49.34
C HIS A 135 15.73 -14.52 47.87
N VAL A 136 15.08 -15.63 47.49
CA VAL A 136 14.24 -15.70 46.26
C VAL A 136 12.99 -16.55 46.53
N GLN A 137 12.06 -16.07 47.36
CA GLN A 137 10.74 -16.70 47.48
C GLN A 137 9.66 -15.74 48.04
N SER A 138 9.42 -14.63 47.34
CA SER A 138 8.23 -13.78 47.55
C SER A 138 7.98 -12.87 46.33
N ARG A 139 7.24 -13.37 45.32
CA ARG A 139 6.62 -12.53 44.26
C ARG A 139 5.59 -13.21 43.32
N VAL A 140 4.94 -14.31 43.73
CA VAL A 140 3.75 -14.86 43.01
C VAL A 140 2.66 -15.18 44.03
N ALA A 141 1.80 -14.21 44.31
CA ALA A 141 0.66 -14.35 45.23
C ALA A 141 -0.42 -13.28 44.97
N SER A 142 -0.87 -13.12 43.72
CA SER A 142 -1.96 -12.18 43.36
C SER A 142 -2.72 -12.47 42.06
N PHE A 143 -2.52 -13.62 41.41
CA PHE A 143 -3.29 -14.01 40.22
C PHE A 143 -3.90 -15.40 40.38
N SER A 144 -5.04 -15.43 41.07
CA SER A 144 -6.01 -16.52 41.01
C SER A 144 -7.40 -15.93 41.23
N LEU A 145 -8.09 -15.62 40.12
CA LEU A 145 -9.51 -15.31 40.10
C LEU A 145 -10.16 -16.32 39.17
N ASN A 146 -10.68 -17.40 39.74
CA ASN A 146 -11.28 -18.50 39.00
C ASN A 146 -12.46 -18.00 38.15
N ALA A 147 -12.40 -18.23 36.83
CA ALA A 147 -13.39 -17.77 35.84
C ALA A 147 -14.77 -18.48 35.92
N ASN A 148 -15.15 -19.03 37.08
CA ASN A 148 -16.37 -19.81 37.32
C ASN A 148 -17.23 -19.25 38.49
N GLN A 149 -17.11 -17.95 38.81
CA GLN A 149 -18.00 -17.29 39.78
C GLN A 149 -18.61 -15.97 39.25
N THR A 150 -19.38 -16.05 38.16
CA THR A 150 -20.36 -15.00 37.81
C THR A 150 -21.62 -15.09 38.67
N ASN A 151 -21.45 -15.07 39.99
CA ASN A 151 -22.55 -15.03 40.97
C ASN A 151 -22.50 -13.70 41.75
N PHE A 152 -22.96 -12.63 41.11
CA PHE A 152 -23.27 -11.37 41.79
C PHE A 152 -24.46 -11.60 42.75
N HIS A 153 -24.22 -11.63 44.07
CA HIS A 153 -25.26 -11.38 45.08
C HIS A 153 -24.65 -10.96 46.44
N GLY A 154 -25.06 -9.78 46.92
CA GLY A 154 -24.56 -9.17 48.16
C GLY A 154 -23.21 -8.45 47.95
N ILE A 155 -23.08 -7.14 48.15
CA ILE A 155 -24.02 -6.10 48.60
C ILE A 155 -24.05 -4.98 47.52
N GLY A 156 -25.17 -4.27 47.39
CA GLY A 156 -25.43 -3.37 46.26
C GLY A 156 -24.65 -2.06 46.26
N GLU A 157 -23.37 -2.08 45.91
CA GLU A 157 -22.66 -0.92 45.37
C GLU A 157 -22.79 -0.89 43.84
N SER A 158 -23.29 0.23 43.30
CA SER A 158 -23.34 0.48 41.85
C SER A 158 -21.93 0.59 41.28
N ILE A 159 -21.72 0.16 40.03
CA ILE A 159 -20.51 0.46 39.26
C ILE A 159 -20.20 1.97 39.42
N PRO A 160 -18.98 2.35 39.84
CA PRO A 160 -18.66 3.75 40.10
C PRO A 160 -18.84 4.59 38.84
N VAL A 161 -19.69 5.60 38.93
CA VAL A 161 -19.95 6.53 37.84
C VAL A 161 -18.80 7.53 37.80
N PHE A 162 -18.20 7.68 36.62
CA PHE A 162 -17.20 8.71 36.35
C PHE A 162 -17.75 9.68 35.29
N GLU A 163 -17.43 10.95 35.47
CA GLU A 163 -17.68 12.05 34.53
C GLU A 163 -16.32 12.73 34.29
N ILE A 164 -15.71 12.48 33.11
CA ILE A 164 -14.39 13.02 32.76
C ILE A 164 -14.50 13.95 31.56
N THR A 165 -13.94 15.15 31.72
CA THR A 165 -13.79 16.15 30.66
C THR A 165 -12.33 16.60 30.55
N VAL A 166 -11.89 16.90 29.34
CA VAL A 166 -10.53 17.31 29.01
C VAL A 166 -10.62 18.75 28.50
N GLU A 167 -10.52 19.73 29.39
CA GLU A 167 -10.73 21.16 29.12
C GLU A 167 -9.40 21.94 29.00
N ASP A 168 -9.50 23.25 28.75
CA ASP A 168 -8.41 24.25 28.72
C ASP A 168 -7.07 23.80 28.08
N PRO A 169 -7.01 23.59 26.75
CA PRO A 169 -5.76 23.26 26.07
C PRO A 169 -4.79 24.46 26.05
N GLN A 170 -3.73 24.41 26.86
CA GLN A 170 -2.75 25.48 27.02
C GLN A 170 -1.37 25.11 26.44
N LYS A 171 -0.82 25.99 25.59
CA LYS A 171 0.53 25.87 25.04
C LYS A 171 1.58 26.36 26.04
N ILE A 172 2.40 25.45 26.57
CA ILE A 172 3.38 25.73 27.63
C ILE A 172 4.79 25.31 27.19
N GLY A 173 5.78 26.17 27.46
CA GLY A 173 7.21 25.98 27.15
C GLY A 173 7.72 26.84 25.98
N ASP A 174 9.05 26.92 25.85
CA ASP A 174 9.75 27.72 24.84
C ASP A 174 9.38 27.32 23.40
N PRO A 175 9.55 28.18 22.37
CA PRO A 175 9.18 27.87 20.98
C PRO A 175 9.68 26.51 20.45
N ILE A 176 10.85 26.05 20.91
CA ILE A 176 11.47 24.77 20.56
C ILE A 176 10.79 23.59 21.29
N ASN A 177 10.51 23.73 22.60
CA ASN A 177 10.06 22.67 23.50
C ASN A 177 8.58 22.78 23.93
N ALA A 178 7.83 23.69 23.31
CA ALA A 178 6.43 23.94 23.59
C ALA A 178 5.57 22.68 23.39
N HIS A 179 4.62 22.47 24.29
CA HIS A 179 3.67 21.37 24.24
C HIS A 179 2.31 21.82 24.75
N ILE A 180 1.24 21.16 24.30
CA ILE A 180 -0.09 21.37 24.87
C ILE A 180 -0.23 20.55 26.15
N ILE A 181 -0.65 21.23 27.21
CA ILE A 181 -1.17 20.66 28.45
C ILE A 181 -2.69 20.82 28.41
N TYR A 182 -3.41 19.77 28.80
CA TYR A 182 -4.85 19.77 28.97
C TYR A 182 -5.18 19.65 30.46
N LYS A 183 -6.34 20.15 30.84
CA LYS A 183 -6.88 20.14 32.19
C LYS A 183 -7.93 19.04 32.28
N VAL A 184 -7.56 17.91 32.87
CA VAL A 184 -8.44 16.74 33.01
C VAL A 184 -9.24 16.91 34.29
N ARG A 185 -10.51 17.31 34.15
CA ARG A 185 -11.48 17.35 35.25
C ARG A 185 -12.10 15.96 35.39
N THR A 186 -12.12 15.44 36.61
CA THR A 186 -12.75 14.15 36.93
C THR A 186 -13.71 14.36 38.09
N ARG A 187 -14.97 13.95 37.90
CA ARG A 187 -15.91 13.71 38.98
C ARG A 187 -16.19 12.20 39.06
N THR A 188 -16.29 11.65 40.27
CA THR A 188 -16.54 10.21 40.46
C THR A 188 -17.36 9.90 41.72
N THR A 189 -18.16 8.83 41.66
CA THR A 189 -18.75 8.21 42.85
C THR A 189 -17.87 7.14 43.49
N SER A 190 -16.71 6.83 42.89
CA SER A 190 -15.78 5.82 43.39
C SER A 190 -15.16 6.21 44.74
N THR A 191 -15.27 5.31 45.71
CA THR A 191 -14.59 5.37 47.01
C THR A 191 -13.07 5.15 46.91
N ALA A 192 -12.56 4.80 45.72
CA ALA A 192 -11.13 4.59 45.50
C ALA A 192 -10.33 5.90 45.37
N PHE A 193 -10.97 7.06 45.23
CA PHE A 193 -10.34 8.39 45.09
C PHE A 193 -10.55 9.23 46.36
N LYS A 194 -9.61 10.12 46.69
CA LYS A 194 -9.68 11.00 47.88
C LYS A 194 -10.86 11.96 47.81
N ASP A 195 -11.05 12.57 46.64
CA ASP A 195 -12.01 13.64 46.39
C ASP A 195 -13.02 13.23 45.33
N LYS A 196 -14.26 13.73 45.46
CA LYS A 196 -15.36 13.39 44.54
C LYS A 196 -15.33 14.20 43.24
N GLU A 197 -14.68 15.36 43.25
CA GLU A 197 -14.35 16.13 42.06
C GLU A 197 -12.96 16.74 42.24
N PHE A 198 -12.09 16.55 41.25
CA PHE A 198 -10.73 17.06 41.22
C PHE A 198 -10.32 17.38 39.77
N THR A 199 -9.15 18.00 39.59
CA THR A 199 -8.68 18.43 38.27
C THR A 199 -7.16 18.40 38.22
N VAL A 200 -6.59 17.69 37.25
CA VAL A 200 -5.14 17.55 37.07
C VAL A 200 -4.68 18.03 35.70
N LEU A 201 -3.44 18.51 35.62
CA LEU A 201 -2.81 18.92 34.37
C LEU A 201 -2.05 17.75 33.73
N ARG A 202 -2.29 17.48 32.45
CA ARG A 202 -1.68 16.37 31.69
C ARG A 202 -1.30 16.78 30.27
N ARG A 203 -0.12 16.39 29.80
CA ARG A 203 0.28 16.60 28.40
C ARG A 203 0.12 15.32 27.59
N TYR A 204 0.07 15.41 26.26
CA TYR A 204 -0.16 14.25 25.38
C TYR A 204 0.76 13.02 25.66
N ARG A 205 2.03 13.23 26.04
CA ARG A 205 2.96 12.14 26.40
C ARG A 205 2.53 11.36 27.65
N ASP A 206 1.77 11.98 28.54
CA ASP A 206 1.38 11.39 29.81
C ASP A 206 0.18 10.45 29.60
N PHE A 207 -0.73 10.79 28.67
CA PHE A 207 -1.73 9.86 28.13
C PHE A 207 -1.05 8.67 27.42
N LEU A 208 0.01 8.90 26.66
CA LEU A 208 0.80 7.82 26.02
C LEU A 208 1.48 6.90 27.05
N TRP A 209 1.89 7.42 28.21
CA TRP A 209 2.35 6.58 29.31
C TRP A 209 1.20 5.71 29.85
N LEU A 210 0.02 6.29 30.11
CA LEU A 210 -1.15 5.55 30.58
C LEU A 210 -1.54 4.44 29.60
N TYR A 211 -1.68 4.74 28.31
CA TYR A 211 -2.02 3.77 27.27
C TYR A 211 -1.03 2.59 27.25
N ASN A 212 0.28 2.86 27.27
CA ASN A 212 1.30 1.81 27.33
C ASN A 212 1.18 0.97 28.61
N GLN A 213 0.92 1.60 29.77
CA GLN A 213 0.76 0.90 31.04
C GLN A 213 -0.50 0.03 31.10
N LEU A 214 -1.61 0.47 30.51
CA LEU A 214 -2.83 -0.33 30.40
C LEU A 214 -2.63 -1.49 29.41
N THR A 215 -1.98 -1.25 28.27
CA THR A 215 -1.72 -2.28 27.25
C THR A 215 -0.79 -3.39 27.77
N LEU A 216 0.25 -3.02 28.53
CA LEU A 216 1.21 -3.99 29.09
C LEU A 216 0.72 -4.66 30.37
N GLY A 217 -0.11 -3.98 31.17
CA GLY A 217 -0.55 -4.45 32.48
C GLY A 217 -1.84 -5.27 32.49
N ASN A 218 -2.52 -5.42 31.35
CA ASN A 218 -3.80 -6.14 31.25
C ASN A 218 -3.81 -7.01 29.96
N PRO A 219 -3.07 -8.13 29.91
CA PRO A 219 -3.07 -9.01 28.74
C PRO A 219 -4.47 -9.57 28.46
N GLY A 220 -4.81 -9.66 27.18
CA GLY A 220 -6.13 -10.07 26.69
C GLY A 220 -7.18 -8.96 26.62
N VAL A 221 -6.90 -7.76 27.15
CA VAL A 221 -7.88 -6.67 27.31
C VAL A 221 -7.78 -5.63 26.18
N ILE A 222 -8.93 -5.17 25.66
CA ILE A 222 -8.97 -4.19 24.58
C ILE A 222 -8.85 -2.77 25.14
N VAL A 223 -7.70 -2.12 24.91
CA VAL A 223 -7.41 -0.75 25.37
C VAL A 223 -7.73 0.28 24.27
N PRO A 224 -8.58 1.30 24.54
CA PRO A 224 -8.91 2.33 23.55
C PRO A 224 -7.67 3.10 23.04
N PRO A 225 -7.52 3.29 21.72
CA PRO A 225 -6.31 3.89 21.12
C PRO A 225 -6.24 5.41 21.30
N LEU A 226 -5.04 5.97 21.12
CA LEU A 226 -4.78 7.41 21.18
C LEU A 226 -4.75 8.09 19.79
N PRO A 227 -5.09 9.39 19.70
CA PRO A 227 -5.11 10.15 18.44
C PRO A 227 -3.72 10.38 17.81
N GLY A 228 -3.70 10.69 16.51
CA GLY A 228 -2.49 10.71 15.68
C GLY A 228 -1.38 11.70 16.11
N LYS A 229 -0.12 11.26 15.97
CA LYS A 229 1.08 12.11 16.09
C LYS A 229 1.30 12.94 14.82
N HIS A 230 0.51 13.98 14.61
CA HIS A 230 0.80 14.98 13.58
C HIS A 230 2.01 15.83 14.00
N VAL A 231 2.97 15.98 13.08
CA VAL A 231 4.21 16.75 13.28
C VAL A 231 4.03 18.20 12.77
N ILE A 232 3.47 18.32 11.57
CA ILE A 232 3.01 19.58 10.96
C ILE A 232 1.69 19.98 11.64
N GLY A 233 1.40 21.29 11.70
CA GLY A 233 0.15 21.80 12.26
C GLY A 233 -0.04 21.61 13.79
N ARG A 234 0.97 21.10 14.51
CA ARG A 234 0.85 20.59 15.90
C ARG A 234 0.37 21.58 16.98
N PHE A 235 0.17 22.85 16.63
CA PHE A 235 -0.34 23.94 17.49
C PHE A 235 -1.46 24.76 16.81
N GLN A 236 -2.06 24.29 15.71
CA GLN A 236 -3.25 24.91 15.11
C GLN A 236 -4.48 24.59 15.97
N ASP A 237 -5.36 25.55 16.18
CA ASP A 237 -6.46 25.41 17.16
C ASP A 237 -7.42 24.27 16.80
N GLU A 238 -7.79 24.12 15.52
CA GLU A 238 -8.56 22.99 14.98
C GLU A 238 -7.92 21.63 15.32
N PHE A 239 -6.60 21.51 15.14
CA PHE A 239 -5.87 20.29 15.43
C PHE A 239 -5.76 19.99 16.94
N VAL A 240 -5.60 21.04 17.75
CA VAL A 240 -5.53 20.91 19.21
C VAL A 240 -6.89 20.52 19.79
N GLU A 241 -7.99 21.06 19.26
CA GLU A 241 -9.36 20.73 19.66
C GLU A 241 -9.77 19.32 19.22
N ASN A 242 -9.51 18.93 17.98
CA ASN A 242 -9.78 17.55 17.50
C ASN A 242 -9.01 16.52 18.36
N ARG A 243 -7.76 16.81 18.73
CA ARG A 243 -6.99 15.98 19.67
C ARG A 243 -7.60 15.98 21.07
N ARG A 244 -8.07 17.13 21.58
CA ARG A 244 -8.72 17.25 22.90
C ARG A 244 -9.94 16.32 22.99
N GLN A 245 -10.82 16.38 22.00
CA GLN A 245 -12.02 15.53 21.90
C GLN A 245 -11.66 14.03 21.86
N ALA A 246 -10.68 13.64 21.05
CA ALA A 246 -10.24 12.24 20.98
C ALA A 246 -9.59 11.74 22.28
N LEU A 247 -8.88 12.59 23.03
CA LEU A 247 -8.36 12.24 24.36
C LEU A 247 -9.48 12.09 25.40
N GLU A 248 -10.54 12.92 25.30
CA GLU A 248 -11.73 12.82 26.15
C GLU A 248 -12.51 11.53 25.87
N LYS A 249 -12.75 11.19 24.60
CA LYS A 249 -13.40 9.93 24.21
C LYS A 249 -12.59 8.71 24.68
N CYS A 250 -11.26 8.73 24.49
CA CYS A 250 -10.35 7.69 24.96
C CYS A 250 -10.43 7.47 26.50
N LEU A 251 -10.37 8.54 27.30
CA LEU A 251 -10.51 8.42 28.77
C LEU A 251 -11.90 7.92 29.17
N ASN A 252 -12.97 8.39 28.52
CA ASN A 252 -14.33 7.95 28.83
C ASN A 252 -14.56 6.47 28.46
N LYS A 253 -13.93 5.94 27.40
CA LYS A 253 -13.92 4.50 27.12
C LYS A 253 -13.08 3.68 28.11
N ILE A 254 -11.99 4.25 28.63
CA ILE A 254 -11.15 3.59 29.64
C ILE A 254 -11.89 3.46 30.99
N ILE A 255 -12.67 4.46 31.41
CA ILE A 255 -13.46 4.41 32.67
C ILE A 255 -14.78 3.65 32.54
N SER A 256 -15.35 3.49 31.34
CA SER A 256 -16.52 2.62 31.13
C SER A 256 -16.16 1.13 31.09
N HIS A 257 -14.87 0.80 30.97
CA HIS A 257 -14.39 -0.58 30.85
C HIS A 257 -14.16 -1.22 32.23
N PRO A 258 -14.84 -2.34 32.58
CA PRO A 258 -14.83 -2.90 33.95
C PRO A 258 -13.46 -3.28 34.53
N MET A 259 -12.50 -3.72 33.72
CA MET A 259 -11.14 -4.05 34.18
C MET A 259 -10.20 -2.84 34.22
N LEU A 260 -10.36 -1.88 33.28
CA LEU A 260 -9.47 -0.72 33.20
C LEU A 260 -9.84 0.39 34.19
N CYS A 261 -11.13 0.57 34.51
CA CYS A 261 -11.60 1.62 35.41
C CYS A 261 -11.02 1.52 36.84
N CYS A 262 -10.70 0.31 37.28
CA CYS A 262 -10.11 0.02 38.60
C CYS A 262 -8.57 -0.03 38.57
N ASN A 263 -7.91 0.22 37.43
CA ASN A 263 -6.47 0.01 37.30
C ASN A 263 -5.66 1.05 38.12
N PRO A 264 -4.68 0.63 38.96
CA PRO A 264 -3.88 1.57 39.77
C PRO A 264 -3.12 2.65 38.99
N ASN A 265 -2.72 2.37 37.74
CA ASN A 265 -2.05 3.35 36.88
C ASN A 265 -3.03 4.42 36.38
N LEU A 266 -4.31 4.08 36.17
CA LEU A 266 -5.36 5.04 35.84
C LEU A 266 -5.65 5.96 37.04
N LYS A 267 -5.77 5.40 38.26
CA LYS A 267 -5.89 6.22 39.47
C LYS A 267 -4.72 7.20 39.62
N LEU A 268 -3.47 6.74 39.45
CA LEU A 268 -2.29 7.61 39.49
C LEU A 268 -2.33 8.71 38.41
N PHE A 269 -2.77 8.37 37.20
CA PHE A 269 -2.94 9.31 36.10
C PHE A 269 -4.04 10.34 36.35
N LEU A 270 -5.12 10.00 37.05
CA LEU A 270 -6.21 10.94 37.33
C LEU A 270 -5.96 11.78 38.60
N GLU A 271 -5.31 11.22 39.64
CA GLU A 271 -5.27 11.84 40.99
C GLU A 271 -3.95 12.58 41.35
N SER A 272 -2.84 12.38 40.63
CA SER A 272 -1.53 12.97 41.03
C SER A 272 -1.24 14.35 40.43
N ASP A 273 -1.09 15.39 41.26
CA ASP A 273 -0.54 16.69 40.84
C ASP A 273 0.97 16.61 40.49
N THR A 274 1.70 15.66 41.11
CA THR A 274 3.15 15.47 40.98
C THR A 274 3.55 14.38 39.99
N PHE A 275 2.64 14.02 39.07
CA PHE A 275 2.68 12.82 38.21
C PHE A 275 4.06 12.44 37.64
N VAL A 276 4.82 13.40 37.09
CA VAL A 276 6.16 13.13 36.51
C VAL A 276 7.16 12.61 37.55
N THR A 277 7.08 13.07 38.79
CA THR A 277 7.92 12.62 39.91
C THR A 277 7.49 11.25 40.42
N ASP A 278 6.19 11.01 40.51
CA ASP A 278 5.65 9.77 41.08
C ASP A 278 5.79 8.59 40.12
N VAL A 279 5.58 8.82 38.83
CA VAL A 279 5.93 7.85 37.77
C VAL A 279 7.43 7.54 37.79
N LYS A 280 8.29 8.56 37.99
CA LYS A 280 9.75 8.33 38.08
C LYS A 280 10.12 7.48 39.29
N ARG A 281 9.53 7.74 40.47
CA ARG A 281 9.71 6.89 41.67
C ARG A 281 9.29 5.45 41.41
N LYS A 282 8.05 5.22 40.94
CA LYS A 282 7.53 3.88 40.61
C LYS A 282 8.43 3.15 39.61
N SER A 283 8.92 3.85 38.57
CA SER A 283 9.81 3.25 37.57
C SER A 283 11.14 2.75 38.15
N GLN A 284 11.63 3.32 39.27
CA GLN A 284 12.87 2.85 39.89
C GLN A 284 12.70 1.48 40.57
N ASP A 285 11.55 1.20 41.20
CA ASP A 285 11.27 -0.10 41.82
C ASP A 285 11.00 -1.22 40.79
N GLU A 286 10.51 -0.87 39.59
CA GLU A 286 10.23 -1.82 38.49
C GLU A 286 11.46 -2.11 37.58
N SER A 287 12.58 -1.38 37.78
CA SER A 287 13.77 -1.35 36.91
C SER A 287 14.42 -2.70 36.55
N LYS A 288 14.14 -3.76 37.30
CA LYS A 288 14.80 -5.08 37.13
C LYS A 288 14.06 -6.09 36.25
N SER A 289 12.84 -5.78 35.79
CA SER A 289 12.04 -6.71 34.97
C SER A 289 11.61 -6.12 33.62
N VAL A 290 10.94 -4.96 33.65
CA VAL A 290 10.16 -4.44 32.51
C VAL A 290 11.03 -4.09 31.29
N LEU A 291 12.28 -3.66 31.50
CA LEU A 291 13.17 -3.22 30.42
C LEU A 291 13.61 -4.35 29.47
N LYS A 292 13.39 -5.63 29.84
CA LYS A 292 13.74 -6.78 29.00
C LYS A 292 12.61 -7.14 28.02
N SER A 293 11.38 -7.27 28.55
CA SER A 293 10.19 -7.68 27.78
C SER A 293 9.86 -6.73 26.62
N LEU A 294 9.95 -5.40 26.84
CA LEU A 294 9.59 -4.42 25.81
C LEU A 294 10.54 -4.43 24.58
N GLY A 295 11.77 -4.91 24.77
CA GLY A 295 12.75 -5.04 23.67
C GLY A 295 12.47 -6.25 22.76
N GLU A 296 11.84 -7.29 23.30
CA GLU A 296 11.60 -8.57 22.61
C GLU A 296 10.22 -8.63 21.92
N ALA A 297 9.27 -7.79 22.35
CA ALA A 297 7.92 -7.71 21.77
C ALA A 297 7.85 -6.96 20.43
N VAL A 298 8.76 -6.00 20.19
CA VAL A 298 8.74 -5.15 18.97
C VAL A 298 9.74 -5.65 17.90
N SER A 299 10.77 -6.42 18.29
CA SER A 299 11.82 -6.90 17.38
C SER A 299 11.40 -8.07 16.48
N ASN A 300 10.37 -8.83 16.87
CA ASN A 300 10.09 -10.15 16.30
C ASN A 300 8.88 -10.15 15.35
N ALA A 301 8.68 -9.09 14.56
CA ALA A 301 7.50 -8.94 13.69
C ALA A 301 7.64 -9.55 12.28
N THR A 302 8.85 -9.95 11.86
CA THR A 302 9.14 -10.21 10.43
C THR A 302 9.94 -11.49 10.14
N THR A 303 9.72 -12.58 10.88
CA THR A 303 9.90 -13.96 10.35
C THR A 303 9.12 -14.95 11.21
N PHE A 304 8.02 -15.49 10.68
CA PHE A 304 7.32 -16.63 11.25
C PHE A 304 7.26 -17.75 10.22
N SER A 305 7.83 -18.90 10.56
CA SER A 305 7.51 -20.17 9.90
C SER A 305 6.00 -20.44 10.03
N LYS A 306 5.37 -21.01 8.99
CA LYS A 306 3.93 -21.33 9.01
C LYS A 306 3.55 -22.09 10.28
N PHE A 307 2.79 -21.43 11.14
CA PHE A 307 2.06 -22.05 12.24
C PHE A 307 0.74 -22.62 11.69
N VAL A 308 0.23 -23.66 12.35
CA VAL A 308 -1.14 -24.14 12.16
C VAL A 308 -1.87 -23.77 13.45
N GLU A 309 -2.86 -22.89 13.35
CA GLU A 309 -3.65 -22.50 14.51
C GLU A 309 -4.56 -23.67 14.91
N THR A 310 -4.46 -24.11 16.17
CA THR A 310 -5.28 -25.23 16.67
C THR A 310 -6.65 -24.79 17.17
N ASP A 311 -6.89 -23.47 17.26
CA ASP A 311 -8.19 -22.87 17.57
C ASP A 311 -8.75 -22.17 16.32
N GLU A 312 -9.56 -22.91 15.55
CA GLU A 312 -10.22 -22.45 14.32
C GLU A 312 -11.00 -21.14 14.53
N TRP A 313 -11.54 -20.90 15.73
CA TRP A 313 -12.23 -19.64 16.04
C TRP A 313 -11.28 -18.45 15.98
N LEU A 314 -10.06 -18.58 16.53
CA LEU A 314 -9.08 -17.50 16.54
C LEU A 314 -8.54 -17.21 15.13
N GLU A 315 -8.28 -18.23 14.31
CA GLU A 315 -7.86 -18.03 12.92
C GLU A 315 -8.96 -17.39 12.05
N ASN A 316 -10.19 -17.92 12.11
CA ASN A 316 -11.33 -17.35 11.39
C ASN A 316 -11.60 -15.90 11.84
N ARG A 317 -11.61 -15.65 13.16
CA ARG A 317 -11.84 -14.31 13.70
C ARG A 317 -10.72 -13.31 13.36
N LYS A 318 -9.46 -13.76 13.31
CA LYS A 318 -8.33 -12.95 12.82
C LYS A 318 -8.52 -12.58 11.35
N ASN A 319 -8.86 -13.56 10.50
CA ASN A 319 -9.11 -13.30 9.07
C ASN A 319 -10.28 -12.31 8.87
N GLN A 320 -11.35 -12.40 9.68
CA GLN A 320 -12.43 -11.40 9.68
C GLN A 320 -11.94 -10.00 10.08
N LEU A 321 -11.06 -9.88 11.09
CA LEU A 321 -10.52 -8.62 11.56
C LEU A 321 -9.54 -7.99 10.54
N ASP A 322 -8.71 -8.79 9.87
CA ASP A 322 -7.80 -8.31 8.81
C ASP A 322 -8.59 -7.86 7.56
N ILE A 323 -9.71 -8.53 7.21
CA ILE A 323 -10.64 -8.07 6.17
C ILE A 323 -11.32 -6.75 6.58
N LEU A 324 -11.78 -6.65 7.83
CA LEU A 324 -12.44 -5.45 8.36
C LEU A 324 -11.48 -4.24 8.41
N ASP A 325 -10.24 -4.42 8.84
CA ASP A 325 -9.18 -3.40 8.81
C ASP A 325 -8.94 -2.87 7.39
N SER A 326 -8.88 -3.77 6.39
CA SER A 326 -8.74 -3.41 4.98
C SER A 326 -9.95 -2.61 4.46
N GLN A 327 -11.17 -3.05 4.80
CA GLN A 327 -12.41 -2.36 4.44
C GLN A 327 -12.52 -0.97 5.10
N LEU A 328 -12.18 -0.86 6.39
CA LEU A 328 -12.17 0.42 7.12
C LEU A 328 -11.13 1.38 6.54
N LYS A 329 -9.95 0.91 6.14
CA LYS A 329 -8.94 1.74 5.44
C LYS A 329 -9.42 2.25 4.08
N ALA A 330 -10.14 1.42 3.32
CA ALA A 330 -10.77 1.84 2.07
C ALA A 330 -11.89 2.87 2.29
N LEU A 331 -12.69 2.71 3.35
CA LEU A 331 -13.72 3.66 3.76
C LEU A 331 -13.11 4.99 4.23
N LEU A 332 -12.08 4.96 5.07
CA LEU A 332 -11.34 6.14 5.55
C LEU A 332 -10.86 6.99 4.38
N LYS A 333 -10.14 6.38 3.44
CA LYS A 333 -9.65 7.03 2.22
C LYS A 333 -10.76 7.61 1.34
N SER A 334 -11.94 7.01 1.37
CA SER A 334 -13.13 7.51 0.66
C SER A 334 -13.72 8.74 1.36
N VAL A 335 -13.73 8.78 2.69
CA VAL A 335 -14.17 9.94 3.50
C VAL A 335 -13.16 11.09 3.35
N GLU A 336 -11.85 10.84 3.49
CA GLU A 336 -10.77 11.80 3.24
C GLU A 336 -10.92 12.47 1.86
N ALA A 337 -11.24 11.69 0.82
CA ALA A 337 -11.45 12.20 -0.52
C ALA A 337 -12.68 13.13 -0.62
N VAL A 338 -13.80 12.81 0.06
CA VAL A 338 -14.98 13.67 0.11
C VAL A 338 -14.72 14.96 0.90
N VAL A 339 -14.04 14.86 2.04
CA VAL A 339 -13.61 16.02 2.86
C VAL A 339 -12.73 16.96 2.03
N LYS A 340 -11.75 16.40 1.30
CA LYS A 340 -10.89 17.19 0.40
C LYS A 340 -11.71 17.84 -0.73
N GLN A 341 -12.54 17.08 -1.45
CA GLN A 341 -13.35 17.60 -2.54
C GLN A 341 -14.28 18.74 -2.10
N ARG A 342 -14.82 18.69 -0.87
CA ARG A 342 -15.64 19.78 -0.30
C ARG A 342 -14.82 21.05 -0.05
N LYS A 343 -13.56 20.94 0.39
CA LYS A 343 -12.63 22.08 0.55
C LYS A 343 -12.17 22.66 -0.79
N ASP A 344 -11.82 21.81 -1.76
CA ASP A 344 -11.43 22.20 -3.11
C ASP A 344 -12.59 22.90 -3.86
N LEU A 345 -13.82 22.40 -3.70
CA LEU A 345 -15.04 23.01 -4.23
C LEU A 345 -15.34 24.37 -3.58
N GLY A 346 -15.23 24.48 -2.25
CA GLY A 346 -15.41 25.75 -1.54
C GLY A 346 -14.43 26.83 -2.00
N THR A 347 -13.19 26.45 -2.31
CA THR A 347 -12.18 27.35 -2.89
C THR A 347 -12.59 27.81 -4.30
N THR A 348 -12.91 26.86 -5.19
CA THR A 348 -13.35 27.15 -6.57
C THR A 348 -14.58 28.06 -6.63
N ILE A 349 -15.50 27.89 -5.67
CA ILE A 349 -16.70 28.73 -5.51
C ILE A 349 -16.33 30.17 -5.13
N VAL A 350 -15.29 30.38 -4.31
CA VAL A 350 -14.84 31.73 -3.94
C VAL A 350 -14.16 32.44 -5.10
N ASP A 351 -13.34 31.75 -5.89
CA ASP A 351 -12.68 32.34 -7.08
C ASP A 351 -13.71 32.79 -8.12
N PHE A 352 -14.79 32.02 -8.28
CA PHE A 352 -15.95 32.39 -9.10
C PHE A 352 -16.72 33.58 -8.50
N GLY A 353 -16.92 33.59 -7.18
CA GLY A 353 -17.54 34.71 -6.46
C GLY A 353 -16.77 36.03 -6.61
N ASP A 354 -15.44 35.97 -6.51
CA ASP A 354 -14.55 37.13 -6.61
C ASP A 354 -14.38 37.60 -8.07
N SER A 355 -14.48 36.67 -9.03
CA SER A 355 -14.64 36.99 -10.46
C SER A 355 -15.95 37.73 -10.74
N ILE A 356 -17.05 37.30 -10.11
CA ILE A 356 -18.36 37.97 -10.21
C ILE A 356 -18.33 39.36 -9.54
N LEU A 357 -17.69 39.50 -8.38
CA LEU A 357 -17.50 40.80 -7.71
C LEU A 357 -16.65 41.75 -8.57
N SER A 358 -15.62 41.23 -9.23
CA SER A 358 -14.79 42.00 -10.16
C SER A 358 -15.60 42.49 -11.37
N LEU A 359 -16.44 41.63 -11.95
CA LEU A 359 -17.37 42.01 -13.02
C LEU A 359 -18.38 43.06 -12.54
N ALA A 360 -18.96 42.88 -11.34
CA ALA A 360 -19.91 43.81 -10.73
C ALA A 360 -19.34 45.22 -10.58
N ASN A 361 -18.06 45.34 -10.19
CA ASN A 361 -17.35 46.62 -10.07
C ASN A 361 -17.08 47.30 -11.42
N THR A 362 -17.14 46.56 -12.54
CA THR A 362 -16.98 47.11 -13.90
C THR A 362 -18.29 47.38 -14.63
N GLU A 363 -19.42 46.89 -14.11
CA GLU A 363 -20.73 47.02 -14.73
C GLU A 363 -21.33 48.42 -14.53
N ILE A 364 -21.78 49.03 -15.63
CA ILE A 364 -22.32 50.40 -15.68
C ILE A 364 -23.80 50.42 -15.28
N ASN A 365 -24.52 49.33 -15.56
CA ASN A 365 -25.91 49.12 -15.21
C ASN A 365 -26.07 48.79 -13.70
N LYS A 366 -26.30 49.82 -12.88
CA LYS A 366 -26.36 49.70 -11.40
C LYS A 366 -27.27 48.57 -10.87
N PRO A 367 -28.51 48.36 -11.37
CA PRO A 367 -29.29 47.16 -11.04
C PRO A 367 -28.58 45.82 -11.28
N LEU A 368 -27.87 45.68 -12.40
CA LEU A 368 -27.12 44.47 -12.74
C LEU A 368 -25.87 44.33 -11.87
N ALA A 369 -25.11 45.41 -11.68
CA ALA A 369 -23.97 45.47 -10.76
C ALA A 369 -24.36 45.04 -9.34
N ASN A 370 -25.46 45.56 -8.80
CA ASN A 370 -25.96 45.17 -7.47
C ASN A 370 -26.32 43.68 -7.41
N ASN A 371 -27.01 43.14 -8.42
CA ASN A 371 -27.36 41.72 -8.47
C ASN A 371 -26.11 40.81 -8.54
N LEU A 372 -25.09 41.22 -9.30
CA LEU A 372 -23.80 40.54 -9.35
C LEU A 372 -23.07 40.62 -8.00
N MET A 373 -23.09 41.77 -7.31
CA MET A 373 -22.53 41.88 -5.94
C MET A 373 -23.25 40.95 -4.96
N THR A 374 -24.57 40.83 -5.02
CA THR A 374 -25.32 39.87 -4.20
C THR A 374 -24.93 38.43 -4.52
N LEU A 375 -24.79 38.09 -5.81
CA LEU A 375 -24.41 36.73 -6.23
C LEU A 375 -22.98 36.38 -5.79
N GLY A 376 -22.00 37.27 -5.95
CA GLY A 376 -20.61 37.02 -5.54
C GLY A 376 -20.45 36.86 -4.03
N ASN A 377 -21.17 37.66 -3.23
CA ASN A 377 -21.21 37.48 -1.77
C ASN A 377 -21.95 36.19 -1.36
N LEU A 378 -22.98 35.76 -2.10
CA LEU A 378 -23.63 34.47 -1.85
C LEU A 378 -22.67 33.29 -2.05
N GLN A 379 -21.79 33.33 -3.07
CA GLN A 379 -20.76 32.30 -3.25
C GLN A 379 -19.79 32.23 -2.06
N ARG A 380 -19.39 33.38 -1.49
CA ARG A 380 -18.54 33.42 -0.28
C ARG A 380 -19.20 32.73 0.91
N ASN A 381 -20.50 32.94 1.13
CA ASN A 381 -21.24 32.24 2.18
C ASN A 381 -21.35 30.71 1.90
N ILE A 382 -21.43 30.31 0.63
CA ILE A 382 -21.48 28.90 0.23
C ILE A 382 -20.12 28.20 0.49
N LYS A 383 -18.98 28.89 0.33
CA LYS A 383 -17.67 28.40 0.78
C LYS A 383 -17.68 28.05 2.27
N GLU A 384 -18.13 28.98 3.11
CA GLU A 384 -18.13 28.78 4.57
C GLU A 384 -18.99 27.57 4.99
N LEU A 385 -20.12 27.34 4.32
CA LEU A 385 -20.95 26.15 4.51
C LEU A 385 -20.24 24.86 4.07
N HIS A 386 -19.51 24.87 2.95
CA HIS A 386 -18.74 23.70 2.49
C HIS A 386 -17.56 23.36 3.41
N GLU A 387 -16.82 24.35 3.91
CA GLU A 387 -15.72 24.14 4.84
C GLU A 387 -16.20 23.60 6.18
N LYS A 388 -17.25 24.22 6.74
CA LYS A 388 -17.91 23.79 7.98
C LYS A 388 -18.46 22.37 7.88
N GLN A 389 -19.07 22.00 6.74
CA GLN A 389 -19.53 20.63 6.50
C GLN A 389 -18.35 19.67 6.41
N ALA A 390 -17.29 20.01 5.66
CA ALA A 390 -16.10 19.16 5.54
C ALA A 390 -15.42 18.90 6.89
N GLN A 391 -15.44 19.86 7.82
CA GLN A 391 -15.00 19.68 9.20
C GLN A 391 -15.91 18.71 9.98
N GLN A 392 -17.22 18.82 9.83
CA GLN A 392 -18.18 17.92 10.49
C GLN A 392 -18.12 16.49 9.95
N ASP A 393 -17.91 16.31 8.65
CA ASP A 393 -17.69 15.00 8.02
C ASP A 393 -16.47 14.29 8.64
N ALA A 394 -15.35 15.01 8.76
CA ALA A 394 -14.12 14.50 9.36
C ALA A 394 -14.30 14.20 10.87
N ILE A 395 -14.88 15.14 11.62
CA ILE A 395 -15.07 15.00 13.07
C ILE A 395 -15.93 13.78 13.41
N ASN A 396 -17.04 13.58 12.68
CA ASN A 396 -18.02 12.54 13.00
C ASN A 396 -17.61 11.15 12.48
N LEU A 397 -17.09 11.07 11.25
CA LEU A 397 -16.93 9.79 10.53
C LEU A 397 -15.47 9.36 10.36
N GLU A 398 -14.58 10.26 9.91
CA GLU A 398 -13.15 9.97 9.69
C GLU A 398 -12.47 9.53 11.00
N ASN A 399 -12.64 10.30 12.08
CA ASN A 399 -12.14 9.97 13.42
C ASN A 399 -12.62 8.60 13.93
N THR A 400 -13.89 8.26 13.70
CA THR A 400 -14.48 7.00 14.17
C THR A 400 -13.86 5.82 13.42
N ILE A 401 -13.69 5.92 12.10
CA ILE A 401 -13.04 4.88 11.30
C ILE A 401 -11.56 4.71 11.70
N ASP A 402 -10.83 5.82 11.88
CA ASP A 402 -9.43 5.84 12.34
C ASP A 402 -9.26 5.21 13.74
N GLU A 403 -10.20 5.44 14.66
CA GLU A 403 -10.24 4.78 15.98
C GLU A 403 -10.35 3.25 15.84
N TYR A 404 -11.32 2.75 15.06
CA TYR A 404 -11.53 1.31 14.91
C TYR A 404 -10.39 0.59 14.16
N ILE A 405 -9.74 1.24 13.19
CA ILE A 405 -8.50 0.72 12.55
C ILE A 405 -7.40 0.51 13.59
N ARG A 406 -7.16 1.51 14.45
CA ARG A 406 -6.10 1.44 15.49
C ARG A 406 -6.42 0.40 16.56
N LEU A 407 -7.70 0.29 16.92
CA LEU A 407 -8.16 -0.65 17.93
C LEU A 407 -8.00 -2.09 17.42
N ILE A 408 -8.41 -2.41 16.18
CA ILE A 408 -8.08 -3.71 15.55
C ILE A 408 -6.56 -3.96 15.55
N GLY A 409 -5.77 -2.92 15.26
CA GLY A 409 -4.30 -2.95 15.31
C GLY A 409 -3.70 -3.33 16.69
N SER A 410 -4.42 -3.15 17.80
CA SER A 410 -3.96 -3.49 19.16
C SER A 410 -4.16 -4.95 19.55
N ILE A 411 -4.99 -5.71 18.82
CA ILE A 411 -5.39 -7.10 19.17
C ILE A 411 -4.31 -8.12 18.72
N LYS A 412 -3.04 -7.87 19.09
CA LYS A 412 -1.85 -8.63 18.63
C LYS A 412 -1.06 -9.33 19.74
N ILE A 413 -1.75 -9.75 20.79
CA ILE A 413 -1.17 -10.36 22.01
C ILE A 413 -0.58 -11.77 21.77
N TYR A 414 -1.00 -12.43 20.68
CA TYR A 414 -0.45 -13.68 20.13
C TYR A 414 1.09 -13.76 20.11
N GLN A 415 1.77 -12.64 19.84
CA GLN A 415 3.21 -12.57 19.60
C GLN A 415 4.08 -12.91 20.84
N THR A 416 3.56 -12.68 22.06
CA THR A 416 4.29 -12.97 23.31
C THR A 416 4.40 -14.47 23.58
N TRP A 417 3.32 -15.23 23.33
CA TRP A 417 3.26 -16.69 23.51
C TRP A 417 4.14 -17.41 22.48
N GLN A 418 4.12 -16.96 21.21
CA GLN A 418 5.01 -17.47 20.17
C GLN A 418 6.50 -17.39 20.55
N ASN A 419 6.92 -16.27 21.15
CA ASN A 419 8.31 -16.08 21.59
C ASN A 419 8.74 -17.14 22.64
N ALA A 420 7.85 -17.48 23.59
CA ALA A 420 8.15 -18.49 24.61
C ALA A 420 8.30 -19.91 24.02
N ILE A 421 7.42 -20.29 23.08
CA ILE A 421 7.48 -21.58 22.37
C ILE A 421 8.76 -21.67 21.52
N TYR A 422 9.08 -20.62 20.76
CA TYR A 422 10.28 -20.56 19.93
C TYR A 422 11.56 -20.73 20.77
N ASP A 423 11.63 -20.10 21.94
CA ASP A 423 12.81 -20.16 22.80
C ASP A 423 12.97 -21.55 23.46
N LEU A 424 11.88 -22.29 23.73
CA LEU A 424 11.95 -23.70 24.12
C LEU A 424 12.46 -24.59 22.98
N GLN A 425 11.89 -24.45 21.77
CA GLN A 425 12.30 -25.22 20.59
C GLN A 425 13.80 -25.01 20.29
N LYS A 426 14.27 -23.77 20.35
CA LYS A 426 15.66 -23.37 20.18
C LYS A 426 16.60 -24.00 21.22
N LYS A 427 16.18 -24.09 22.49
CA LYS A 427 16.95 -24.77 23.56
C LYS A 427 17.02 -26.28 23.32
N LYS A 428 15.91 -26.94 22.99
CA LYS A 428 15.86 -28.38 22.66
C LYS A 428 16.71 -28.72 21.43
N ALA A 429 16.61 -27.93 20.35
CA ALA A 429 17.43 -28.11 19.14
C ALA A 429 18.93 -27.93 19.40
N ASN A 430 19.32 -27.01 20.29
CA ASN A 430 20.72 -26.81 20.67
C ASN A 430 21.27 -27.99 21.52
N TYR A 431 20.45 -28.56 22.40
CA TYR A 431 20.78 -29.77 23.15
C TYR A 431 21.00 -30.97 22.23
N GLU A 432 20.08 -31.28 21.31
CA GLU A 432 20.25 -32.40 20.38
C GLU A 432 21.47 -32.21 19.46
N ARG A 433 21.74 -31.00 18.96
CA ARG A 433 22.96 -30.70 18.19
C ARG A 433 24.24 -31.00 18.97
N LEU A 434 24.32 -30.59 20.24
CA LEU A 434 25.50 -30.82 21.08
C LEU A 434 25.66 -32.30 21.51
N LYS A 435 24.53 -33.01 21.68
CA LYS A 435 24.45 -34.44 21.97
C LYS A 435 24.97 -35.28 20.80
N VAL A 436 24.51 -34.97 19.58
CA VAL A 436 25.01 -35.60 18.33
C VAL A 436 26.50 -35.32 18.08
N GLN A 437 27.02 -34.16 18.51
CA GLN A 437 28.44 -33.81 18.39
C GLN A 437 29.36 -34.50 19.42
N GLY A 438 28.84 -35.34 20.32
CA GLY A 438 29.64 -36.18 21.22
C GLY A 438 30.53 -35.44 22.24
N LYS A 439 30.36 -34.12 22.42
CA LYS A 439 31.18 -33.27 23.30
C LYS A 439 30.36 -32.58 24.38
N ILE A 440 29.75 -33.36 25.27
CA ILE A 440 29.14 -32.87 26.50
C ILE A 440 29.82 -33.52 27.72
N GLY A 441 30.50 -32.71 28.53
CA GLY A 441 30.94 -33.13 29.88
C GLY A 441 29.76 -33.08 30.86
N GLN A 442 29.73 -33.98 31.85
CA GLN A 442 28.54 -34.22 32.68
C GLN A 442 27.95 -32.96 33.34
N ASP A 443 28.77 -32.07 33.89
CA ASP A 443 28.29 -30.82 34.51
C ASP A 443 27.48 -29.95 33.52
N LYS A 444 27.92 -29.90 32.27
CA LYS A 444 27.28 -29.14 31.20
C LYS A 444 26.00 -29.82 30.70
N LEU A 445 25.92 -31.15 30.78
CA LEU A 445 24.69 -31.91 30.52
C LEU A 445 23.63 -31.57 31.57
N SER A 446 24.00 -31.63 32.86
CA SER A 446 23.10 -31.35 33.98
C SER A 446 22.55 -29.93 33.95
N ILE A 447 23.40 -28.93 33.66
CA ILE A 447 22.96 -27.54 33.51
C ILE A 447 21.99 -27.38 32.33
N MET A 448 22.25 -28.01 31.18
CA MET A 448 21.35 -27.92 30.02
C MET A 448 20.02 -28.64 30.25
N LEU A 449 20.01 -29.79 30.93
CA LEU A 449 18.77 -30.48 31.30
C LEU A 449 17.94 -29.67 32.30
N ALA A 450 18.57 -29.04 33.29
CA ALA A 450 17.88 -28.12 34.19
C ALA A 450 17.29 -26.91 33.45
N GLN A 451 18.02 -26.31 32.51
CA GLN A 451 17.53 -25.20 31.68
C GLN A 451 16.41 -25.60 30.72
N ILE A 452 16.38 -26.86 30.27
CA ILE A 452 15.26 -27.42 29.50
C ILE A 452 14.04 -27.57 30.40
N ALA A 453 14.16 -28.24 31.56
CA ALA A 453 13.04 -28.40 32.50
C ALA A 453 12.46 -27.04 32.98
N GLU A 454 13.31 -26.07 33.30
CA GLU A 454 12.94 -24.68 33.63
C GLU A 454 12.25 -23.97 32.44
N SER A 455 12.50 -24.38 31.20
CA SER A 455 11.84 -23.84 30.00
C SER A 455 10.57 -24.62 29.62
N GLU A 456 10.48 -25.90 29.94
CA GLU A 456 9.27 -26.73 29.77
C GLU A 456 8.20 -26.33 30.78
N HIS A 457 8.57 -26.18 32.07
CA HIS A 457 7.66 -25.66 33.10
C HIS A 457 7.09 -24.30 32.69
N ARG A 458 7.97 -23.35 32.27
CA ARG A 458 7.53 -22.04 31.77
C ARG A 458 6.64 -22.11 30.54
N VAL A 459 6.76 -23.13 29.68
CA VAL A 459 5.87 -23.28 28.52
C VAL A 459 4.50 -23.83 28.94
N GLU A 460 4.43 -24.71 29.94
CA GLU A 460 3.14 -25.13 30.50
C GLU A 460 2.46 -23.98 31.30
N ASP A 461 3.23 -23.22 32.08
CA ASP A 461 2.77 -21.98 32.73
C ASP A 461 2.22 -20.99 31.67
N SER A 462 3.00 -20.70 30.63
CA SER A 462 2.62 -19.80 29.53
C SER A 462 1.46 -20.34 28.69
N LYS A 463 1.23 -21.65 28.69
CA LYS A 463 0.11 -22.30 28.00
C LYS A 463 -1.18 -22.15 28.80
N HIS A 464 -1.15 -22.33 30.12
CA HIS A 464 -2.32 -22.03 30.95
C HIS A 464 -2.63 -20.52 30.98
N GLU A 465 -1.61 -19.65 31.03
CA GLU A 465 -1.78 -18.21 30.86
C GLU A 465 -2.39 -17.86 29.49
N PHE A 466 -1.95 -18.52 28.41
CA PHE A 466 -2.53 -18.37 27.07
C PHE A 466 -3.97 -18.90 26.98
N GLU A 467 -4.32 -20.03 27.62
CA GLU A 467 -5.68 -20.57 27.67
C GLU A 467 -6.64 -19.59 28.36
N ASP A 468 -6.24 -18.97 29.48
CA ASP A 468 -7.06 -17.98 30.20
C ASP A 468 -7.11 -16.61 29.48
N VAL A 469 -6.00 -16.14 28.92
CA VAL A 469 -5.98 -14.95 28.05
C VAL A 469 -6.85 -15.17 26.80
N SER A 470 -6.89 -16.38 26.23
CA SER A 470 -7.75 -16.69 25.07
C SER A 470 -9.24 -16.67 25.42
N LYS A 471 -9.63 -17.12 26.62
CA LYS A 471 -11.01 -16.97 27.14
C LYS A 471 -11.36 -15.49 27.32
N LEU A 472 -10.42 -14.69 27.83
CA LEU A 472 -10.61 -13.26 28.04
C LEU A 472 -10.74 -12.49 26.71
N ILE A 473 -9.88 -12.78 25.72
CA ILE A 473 -9.95 -12.19 24.37
C ILE A 473 -11.29 -12.49 23.70
N LYS A 474 -11.84 -13.70 23.85
CA LYS A 474 -13.16 -14.07 23.32
C LYS A 474 -14.27 -13.19 23.94
N ALA A 475 -14.28 -13.02 25.25
CA ALA A 475 -15.25 -12.15 25.93
C ALA A 475 -15.08 -10.64 25.62
N GLU A 476 -13.84 -10.18 25.47
CA GLU A 476 -13.52 -8.80 25.09
C GLU A 476 -13.95 -8.47 23.66
N LEU A 477 -13.73 -9.39 22.71
CA LEU A 477 -14.21 -9.28 21.32
C LEU A 477 -15.75 -9.23 21.23
N ASP A 478 -16.44 -10.00 22.07
CA ASP A 478 -17.91 -9.99 22.18
C ASP A 478 -18.48 -8.70 22.79
N ARG A 479 -17.71 -7.97 23.62
CA ARG A 479 -18.07 -6.60 24.02
C ARG A 479 -17.78 -5.63 22.89
N PHE A 480 -16.59 -5.71 22.31
CA PHE A 480 -16.12 -4.81 21.25
C PHE A 480 -17.06 -4.79 20.03
N ASP A 481 -17.60 -5.93 19.59
CA ASP A 481 -18.56 -5.95 18.47
C ASP A 481 -19.86 -5.19 18.79
N LYS A 482 -20.31 -5.19 20.04
CA LYS A 482 -21.50 -4.43 20.48
C LYS A 482 -21.21 -2.94 20.57
N GLU A 483 -20.05 -2.58 21.15
CA GLU A 483 -19.56 -1.20 21.22
C GLU A 483 -19.40 -0.60 19.82
N LYS A 484 -18.78 -1.35 18.89
CA LYS A 484 -18.58 -0.99 17.48
C LYS A 484 -19.88 -0.62 16.77
N VAL A 485 -20.94 -1.42 16.93
CA VAL A 485 -22.23 -1.14 16.27
C VAL A 485 -22.83 0.16 16.78
N GLU A 486 -22.77 0.42 18.09
CA GLU A 486 -23.35 1.63 18.69
C GLU A 486 -22.53 2.90 18.37
N ASP A 487 -21.19 2.82 18.39
CA ASP A 487 -20.31 3.93 17.98
C ASP A 487 -20.51 4.32 16.51
N PHE A 488 -20.58 3.33 15.60
CA PHE A 488 -20.84 3.61 14.17
C PHE A 488 -22.25 4.12 13.92
N LYS A 489 -23.27 3.61 14.64
CA LYS A 489 -24.63 4.14 14.61
C LYS A 489 -24.64 5.63 15.01
N ASN A 490 -24.05 5.97 16.15
CA ASN A 490 -24.04 7.34 16.66
C ASN A 490 -23.22 8.29 15.76
N SER A 491 -22.12 7.80 15.17
CA SER A 491 -21.35 8.51 14.14
C SER A 491 -22.18 8.83 12.89
N VAL A 492 -22.94 7.85 12.38
CA VAL A 492 -23.81 8.01 11.21
C VAL A 492 -25.01 8.91 11.51
N GLU A 493 -25.63 8.79 12.69
CA GLU A 493 -26.70 9.69 13.14
C GLU A 493 -26.20 11.15 13.18
N ALA A 494 -25.06 11.42 13.81
CA ALA A 494 -24.46 12.76 13.87
C ALA A 494 -24.07 13.32 12.48
N PHE A 495 -23.57 12.47 11.57
CA PHE A 495 -23.28 12.83 10.18
C PHE A 495 -24.57 13.20 9.40
N LEU A 496 -25.64 12.43 9.54
CA LEU A 496 -26.92 12.71 8.90
C LEU A 496 -27.58 13.99 9.45
N GLU A 497 -27.54 14.21 10.77
CA GLU A 497 -28.03 15.45 11.38
C GLU A 497 -27.23 16.67 10.92
N SER A 498 -25.90 16.58 10.83
CA SER A 498 -25.02 17.60 10.27
C SER A 498 -25.43 17.96 8.83
N MET A 499 -25.52 16.96 7.95
CA MET A 499 -25.90 17.18 6.55
C MET A 499 -27.29 17.81 6.41
N VAL A 500 -28.27 17.35 7.20
CA VAL A 500 -29.63 17.92 7.22
C VAL A 500 -29.65 19.34 7.80
N LYS A 501 -28.75 19.67 8.74
CA LYS A 501 -28.61 21.02 9.30
C LYS A 501 -28.02 21.98 8.26
N THR A 502 -26.93 21.61 7.58
CA THR A 502 -26.30 22.43 6.54
C THR A 502 -27.24 22.68 5.35
N GLN A 503 -28.07 21.70 4.99
CA GLN A 503 -29.16 21.88 4.00
C GLN A 503 -30.29 22.81 4.46
N LYS A 504 -30.39 23.11 5.77
CA LYS A 504 -31.41 23.98 6.38
C LYS A 504 -30.88 25.36 6.79
N GLU A 505 -29.56 25.57 6.86
CA GLU A 505 -29.00 26.90 7.07
C GLU A 505 -29.26 27.75 5.81
N PRO A 506 -30.05 28.85 5.92
CA PRO A 506 -30.71 29.40 4.75
C PRO A 506 -29.76 30.17 3.83
N ASN A 507 -29.94 29.97 2.52
CA ASN A 507 -29.47 30.90 1.49
C ASN A 507 -29.78 32.34 1.91
N GLY A 508 -28.76 33.19 1.89
CA GLY A 508 -28.68 34.39 2.74
C GLY A 508 -29.93 35.29 2.72
N SER A 509 -30.40 35.66 3.92
CA SER A 509 -31.54 36.57 4.12
C SER A 509 -31.38 37.87 3.32
N PRO A 510 -32.34 38.24 2.45
CA PRO A 510 -32.31 39.48 1.69
C PRO A 510 -32.76 40.69 2.54
N ASN A 511 -32.06 40.93 3.65
CA ASN A 511 -32.20 42.12 4.49
C ASN A 511 -30.80 42.61 4.88
N GLY A 512 -30.36 43.72 4.29
CA GLY A 512 -29.01 44.25 4.46
C GLY A 512 -28.74 44.89 5.83
N PRO A 513 -27.46 45.09 6.19
CA PRO A 513 -27.08 45.71 7.46
C PRO A 513 -27.45 47.20 7.47
N VAL A 514 -28.38 47.60 8.34
CA VAL A 514 -28.64 49.01 8.64
C VAL A 514 -27.59 49.50 9.63
N SER A 515 -26.53 50.13 9.12
CA SER A 515 -25.55 50.83 9.96
C SER A 515 -26.13 52.10 10.59
N PRO A 516 -25.77 52.44 11.84
CA PRO A 516 -26.35 53.58 12.55
C PRO A 516 -25.75 54.92 12.10
N VAL A 517 -26.59 55.97 12.09
CA VAL A 517 -26.17 57.37 11.95
C VAL A 517 -26.71 58.17 13.14
N HIS A 518 -25.88 59.07 13.68
CA HIS A 518 -26.09 59.70 14.98
C HIS A 518 -26.85 61.04 14.93
N SER A 519 -27.68 61.27 15.96
CA SER A 519 -28.01 62.59 16.55
C SER A 519 -28.91 63.57 15.76
N PRO A 520 -29.52 64.59 16.41
CA PRO A 520 -29.98 64.67 17.82
C PRO A 520 -31.39 65.32 17.99
N ALA A 521 -32.15 64.97 19.05
CA ALA A 521 -33.20 65.82 19.63
C ALA A 521 -33.62 65.41 21.07
N HIS A 522 -34.26 66.34 21.78
CA HIS A 522 -34.55 66.32 23.22
C HIS A 522 -35.68 65.38 23.70
N THR A 523 -35.52 64.95 24.96
CA THR A 523 -36.51 64.68 26.05
C THR A 523 -37.87 65.42 26.00
N PRO A 524 -38.95 65.00 26.74
CA PRO A 524 -39.01 63.99 27.83
C PRO A 524 -40.22 62.99 27.81
N SER A 525 -40.30 62.14 28.85
CA SER A 525 -41.39 61.22 29.30
C SER A 525 -42.65 61.97 29.85
N PRO A 526 -43.72 61.35 30.45
CA PRO A 526 -44.04 59.94 30.82
C PRO A 526 -45.54 59.54 30.54
N PRO A 527 -46.31 58.72 31.33
CA PRO A 527 -46.18 57.32 31.83
C PRO A 527 -47.42 56.37 31.56
N ALA A 528 -47.33 55.12 32.05
CA ALA A 528 -48.43 54.24 32.56
C ALA A 528 -49.35 53.50 31.53
N THR A 529 -50.05 52.37 31.81
CA THR A 529 -50.24 51.55 33.05
C THR A 529 -50.56 50.05 32.71
N SER A 530 -50.34 49.13 33.67
CA SER A 530 -50.83 47.72 33.71
C SER A 530 -52.24 47.63 34.40
N PRO A 531 -52.84 46.47 34.81
CA PRO A 531 -52.45 45.04 34.74
C PRO A 531 -53.58 43.98 34.46
N GLY A 532 -53.20 42.68 34.47
CA GLY A 532 -54.02 41.55 35.00
C GLY A 532 -54.63 40.54 33.99
N GLN A 533 -55.00 39.30 34.38
CA GLN A 533 -54.57 38.45 35.52
C GLN A 533 -55.02 36.97 35.34
N THR A 534 -54.51 36.06 36.19
CA THR A 534 -55.00 34.70 36.54
C THR A 534 -55.01 33.53 35.53
N SER A 535 -54.37 32.42 35.93
CA SER A 535 -54.61 31.02 35.54
C SER A 535 -55.38 30.27 36.65
N PRO A 536 -55.85 29.01 36.48
CA PRO A 536 -55.07 27.86 36.98
C PRO A 536 -55.27 26.50 36.25
N SER A 537 -54.58 25.45 36.72
CA SER A 537 -54.45 24.06 36.22
C SER A 537 -55.34 23.02 36.95
N LEU A 538 -55.46 21.76 36.44
CA LEU A 538 -55.40 20.51 37.25
C LEU A 538 -55.44 19.13 36.49
N SER A 539 -54.67 18.17 37.04
CA SER A 539 -54.84 16.69 37.12
C SER A 539 -55.08 15.74 35.93
N TYR A 540 -54.03 14.97 35.59
CA TYR A 540 -53.93 13.49 35.44
C TYR A 540 -55.19 12.60 35.28
N LEU A 541 -55.25 11.82 34.18
CA LEU A 541 -55.05 10.35 34.15
C LEU A 541 -55.04 9.82 32.69
N ALA A 542 -54.56 8.59 32.47
CA ALA A 542 -54.35 7.95 31.16
C ALA A 542 -54.99 6.53 31.13
N PRO A 543 -54.95 5.72 30.04
CA PRO A 543 -54.51 5.98 28.65
C PRO A 543 -55.59 5.64 27.59
N HIS A 544 -55.33 5.93 26.30
CA HIS A 544 -55.59 5.03 25.13
C HIS A 544 -55.21 5.73 23.80
N GLY A 545 -55.33 5.02 22.67
CA GLY A 545 -54.77 5.42 21.36
C GLY A 545 -55.39 6.68 20.73
N VAL A 546 -54.60 7.37 19.91
CA VAL A 546 -54.96 8.64 19.26
C VAL A 546 -55.44 8.40 17.81
N PRO A 547 -56.71 8.72 17.47
CA PRO A 547 -57.19 8.74 16.10
C PRO A 547 -56.86 10.05 15.36
N THR A 548 -57.01 10.03 14.04
CA THR A 548 -56.55 11.03 13.07
C THR A 548 -57.56 12.18 12.83
N ILE A 549 -57.19 13.13 11.95
CA ILE A 549 -57.97 14.19 11.26
C ILE A 549 -58.58 15.30 12.15
N TYR A 550 -58.71 16.57 11.72
CA TYR A 550 -58.56 17.20 10.39
C TYR A 550 -57.85 18.58 10.50
N GLY A 551 -57.30 19.11 9.38
CA GLY A 551 -57.17 20.56 9.23
C GLY A 551 -55.95 21.07 8.43
N GLY A 552 -56.11 21.20 7.10
CA GLY A 552 -55.39 22.14 6.22
C GLY A 552 -53.86 22.25 6.32
N ASN A 553 -53.15 21.75 5.30
CA ASN A 553 -51.75 22.11 5.07
C ASN A 553 -51.52 22.54 3.62
N MET A 554 -50.56 23.44 3.39
CA MET A 554 -50.44 24.19 2.13
C MET A 554 -49.78 23.41 0.99
N HIS A 555 -49.97 23.91 -0.23
CA HIS A 555 -49.12 23.57 -1.38
C HIS A 555 -47.63 23.77 -1.06
N LEU A 556 -46.82 22.77 -1.41
CA LEU A 556 -45.48 22.99 -1.97
C LEU A 556 -45.06 21.72 -2.72
N PHE A 557 -44.84 21.85 -4.03
CA PHE A 557 -44.40 20.74 -4.88
C PHE A 557 -42.93 20.42 -4.56
N PRO A 558 -42.55 19.14 -4.35
CA PRO A 558 -41.19 18.78 -3.96
C PRO A 558 -40.20 18.96 -5.11
N PHE A 559 -39.24 19.88 -4.93
CA PHE A 559 -38.05 19.97 -5.77
C PHE A 559 -37.12 18.79 -5.47
N GLN A 560 -36.99 17.85 -6.42
CA GLN A 560 -35.97 16.80 -6.32
C GLN A 560 -34.59 17.33 -6.77
N SER A 561 -33.81 17.83 -5.81
CA SER A 561 -32.39 18.12 -6.02
C SER A 561 -31.57 16.82 -6.06
N LYS A 562 -31.33 16.27 -7.26
CA LYS A 562 -30.38 15.16 -7.44
C LYS A 562 -28.95 15.63 -7.12
N LEU A 563 -28.29 14.98 -6.17
CA LEU A 563 -26.82 14.99 -6.13
C LEU A 563 -26.28 14.06 -7.22
N PRO A 564 -25.16 14.39 -7.88
CA PRO A 564 -24.40 13.43 -8.68
C PRO A 564 -23.53 12.54 -7.77
N SER A 565 -23.37 11.28 -8.14
CA SER A 565 -22.31 10.41 -7.59
C SER A 565 -21.00 10.63 -8.35
N MET A 566 -19.86 10.63 -7.65
CA MET A 566 -18.56 10.51 -8.32
C MET A 566 -18.31 9.06 -8.70
N GLY A 567 -18.40 8.79 -10.00
CA GLY A 567 -18.16 7.48 -10.62
C GLY A 567 -18.11 7.65 -12.13
N HIS A 568 -17.16 8.44 -12.61
CA HIS A 568 -17.15 8.93 -14.00
C HIS A 568 -16.67 7.89 -15.02
N ALA A 569 -17.53 6.91 -15.28
CA ALA A 569 -17.68 6.38 -16.63
C ALA A 569 -18.28 7.48 -17.53
N PHE A 570 -17.70 7.70 -18.70
CA PHE A 570 -18.21 8.63 -19.71
C PHE A 570 -18.51 7.92 -21.05
N GLY A 571 -19.49 7.02 -21.02
CA GLY A 571 -20.31 6.66 -22.18
C GLY A 571 -21.76 7.12 -21.98
N PRO A 572 -22.09 8.43 -22.11
CA PRO A 572 -23.39 8.94 -21.67
C PRO A 572 -24.62 8.50 -22.49
N HIS A 573 -25.81 8.84 -21.97
CA HIS A 573 -27.02 9.18 -22.74
C HIS A 573 -28.03 9.85 -21.79
N SER A 574 -28.97 10.63 -22.30
CA SER A 574 -30.01 11.28 -21.49
C SER A 574 -31.33 11.36 -22.25
N LEU A 575 -32.41 11.17 -21.50
CA LEU A 575 -33.81 11.51 -21.75
C LEU A 575 -34.43 11.54 -20.32
N LEU A 576 -35.41 12.35 -19.95
CA LEU A 576 -36.21 13.38 -20.63
C LEU A 576 -36.86 14.22 -19.53
N ASN A 577 -37.34 15.44 -19.81
CA ASN A 577 -38.77 15.71 -19.60
C ASN A 577 -39.31 16.96 -20.31
N GLN A 578 -40.64 17.01 -20.45
CA GLN A 578 -41.42 18.17 -20.91
C GLN A 578 -42.55 18.47 -19.91
N THR A 579 -42.93 19.75 -19.81
CA THR A 579 -44.30 20.19 -19.45
C THR A 579 -44.54 21.53 -20.17
N SER A 580 -45.75 21.92 -20.58
CA SER A 580 -47.03 21.20 -20.74
C SER A 580 -47.92 21.97 -21.74
N GLY A 581 -48.93 21.33 -22.35
CA GLY A 581 -49.86 22.02 -23.27
C GLY A 581 -50.72 21.11 -24.13
N SER A 582 -51.93 20.79 -23.64
CA SER A 582 -52.99 20.06 -24.36
C SER A 582 -53.84 21.01 -25.24
N PRO A 583 -54.87 20.57 -26.01
CA PRO A 583 -55.34 19.19 -26.26
C PRO A 583 -55.65 18.84 -27.75
N GLY A 584 -55.96 17.55 -28.02
CA GLY A 584 -56.90 17.22 -29.12
C GLY A 584 -56.69 15.90 -29.87
N GLN A 585 -57.51 14.88 -29.51
CA GLN A 585 -57.94 13.74 -30.35
C GLN A 585 -56.86 12.75 -30.89
N ALA A 586 -57.12 11.46 -31.13
CA ALA A 586 -58.07 10.47 -30.58
C ALA A 586 -57.69 9.06 -31.12
N LEU A 587 -57.99 7.97 -30.39
CA LEU A 587 -58.11 6.57 -30.88
C LEU A 587 -56.80 5.89 -31.40
N MET A 588 -56.40 4.64 -31.07
CA MET A 588 -56.91 3.60 -30.15
C MET A 588 -55.77 2.77 -29.50
N SER A 589 -56.10 1.97 -28.48
CA SER A 589 -55.29 0.89 -27.86
C SER A 589 -56.25 -0.19 -27.31
N PRO A 590 -55.80 -1.32 -26.70
CA PRO A 590 -54.45 -1.89 -26.58
C PRO A 590 -54.37 -3.21 -27.43
N PRO A 591 -54.28 -4.49 -26.96
CA PRO A 591 -54.15 -5.11 -25.62
C PRO A 591 -52.79 -5.80 -25.35
N SER A 592 -52.61 -6.27 -24.10
CA SER A 592 -51.63 -7.26 -23.59
C SER A 592 -52.43 -8.31 -22.78
N PHE A 593 -52.00 -9.56 -22.50
CA PHE A 593 -50.97 -9.96 -21.53
C PHE A 593 -50.87 -11.51 -21.40
N THR A 594 -49.75 -12.02 -20.85
CA THR A 594 -49.57 -13.33 -20.15
C THR A 594 -49.81 -14.63 -20.96
N SER A 595 -49.25 -15.82 -20.62
CA SER A 595 -48.67 -16.33 -19.36
C SER A 595 -47.33 -17.07 -19.57
N GLY A 596 -46.61 -17.40 -18.47
CA GLY A 596 -45.26 -17.98 -18.49
C GLY A 596 -45.17 -19.51 -18.37
N VAL A 597 -43.93 -20.01 -18.20
CA VAL A 597 -43.58 -21.43 -18.02
C VAL A 597 -42.89 -21.63 -16.67
N THR A 598 -43.26 -22.69 -15.96
CA THR A 598 -42.64 -23.14 -14.71
C THR A 598 -41.26 -23.77 -14.94
N ASN A 599 -40.37 -23.67 -13.94
CA ASN A 599 -39.16 -24.51 -13.90
C ASN A 599 -39.57 -25.98 -13.79
N ILE A 600 -39.60 -26.70 -14.90
CA ILE A 600 -39.68 -28.16 -14.91
C ILE A 600 -38.27 -28.70 -14.68
N LEU A 601 -38.11 -29.52 -13.63
CA LEU A 601 -36.91 -30.31 -13.40
C LEU A 601 -36.80 -31.42 -14.46
N THR A 602 -36.09 -31.16 -15.55
CA THR A 602 -35.48 -32.22 -16.37
C THR A 602 -34.02 -32.38 -15.97
N THR A 603 -33.75 -33.39 -15.15
CA THR A 603 -32.40 -33.74 -14.68
C THR A 603 -31.49 -34.14 -15.84
N ASN A 604 -30.33 -33.49 -15.98
CA ASN A 604 -29.15 -34.07 -16.62
C ASN A 604 -27.85 -33.42 -16.12
N SER A 605 -27.35 -33.96 -15.00
CA SER A 605 -25.93 -34.13 -14.65
C SER A 605 -24.88 -33.25 -15.38
N LEU A 606 -24.51 -32.12 -14.76
CA LEU A 606 -23.13 -31.77 -14.33
C LEU A 606 -23.11 -30.39 -13.65
N GLY A 607 -22.33 -30.25 -12.57
CA GLY A 607 -22.36 -29.06 -11.71
C GLY A 607 -21.72 -27.83 -12.35
N THR A 608 -22.49 -26.76 -12.57
CA THR A 608 -21.97 -25.49 -13.10
C THR A 608 -21.33 -24.66 -11.98
N ILE A 609 -20.02 -24.43 -12.08
CA ILE A 609 -19.30 -23.48 -11.22
C ILE A 609 -19.80 -22.07 -11.55
N ASN A 610 -20.29 -21.34 -10.53
CA ASN A 610 -21.02 -20.08 -10.72
C ASN A 610 -20.40 -18.96 -9.88
N THR A 611 -19.18 -18.55 -10.23
CA THR A 611 -18.43 -17.48 -9.54
C THR A 611 -18.86 -16.09 -9.99
N THR A 612 -18.63 -15.07 -9.14
CA THR A 612 -18.97 -13.68 -9.45
C THR A 612 -18.22 -13.15 -10.69
N HIS A 613 -16.95 -13.52 -10.87
CA HIS A 613 -16.18 -13.12 -12.05
C HIS A 613 -16.68 -13.80 -13.33
N TRP A 614 -17.11 -15.07 -13.26
CA TRP A 614 -17.72 -15.75 -14.40
C TRP A 614 -19.07 -15.11 -14.79
N GLN A 615 -19.90 -14.73 -13.81
CA GLN A 615 -21.14 -13.98 -14.08
C GLN A 615 -20.89 -12.61 -14.73
N GLN A 616 -19.88 -11.87 -14.27
CA GLN A 616 -19.46 -10.61 -14.90
C GLN A 616 -18.99 -10.83 -16.35
N GLN A 617 -18.21 -11.89 -16.59
CA GLN A 617 -17.72 -12.24 -17.92
C GLN A 617 -18.85 -12.67 -18.88
N LEU A 618 -19.85 -13.41 -18.40
CA LEU A 618 -21.07 -13.74 -19.15
C LEU A 618 -21.89 -12.47 -19.48
N ASN A 619 -21.97 -11.51 -18.57
CA ASN A 619 -22.60 -10.21 -18.82
C ASN A 619 -21.84 -9.41 -19.88
N TYR A 620 -20.51 -9.33 -19.81
CA TYR A 620 -19.68 -8.72 -20.85
C TYR A 620 -19.86 -9.40 -22.22
N ALA A 621 -19.99 -10.73 -22.28
CA ALA A 621 -20.31 -11.43 -23.52
C ALA A 621 -21.70 -11.03 -24.07
N GLN A 622 -22.72 -10.92 -23.22
CA GLN A 622 -24.06 -10.47 -23.61
C GLN A 622 -24.09 -9.01 -24.09
N LEU A 623 -23.32 -8.11 -23.45
CA LEU A 623 -23.17 -6.72 -23.87
C LEU A 623 -22.41 -6.62 -25.20
N SER A 624 -21.33 -7.38 -25.35
CA SER A 624 -20.57 -7.43 -26.61
C SER A 624 -21.47 -7.92 -27.76
N ARG A 625 -22.26 -8.99 -27.58
CA ARG A 625 -23.24 -9.49 -28.57
C ARG A 625 -24.29 -8.45 -28.98
N GLN A 626 -24.60 -7.46 -28.14
CA GLN A 626 -25.52 -6.35 -28.47
C GLN A 626 -24.83 -5.21 -29.25
N SER A 627 -23.50 -5.13 -29.25
CA SER A 627 -22.74 -4.06 -29.92
C SER A 627 -22.50 -4.27 -31.43
N ALA A 628 -23.10 -5.30 -32.04
CA ALA A 628 -22.85 -5.70 -33.44
C ALA A 628 -23.27 -4.70 -34.54
N THR A 629 -23.91 -3.59 -34.18
CA THR A 629 -24.32 -2.54 -35.13
C THR A 629 -23.12 -1.66 -35.55
N PRO A 630 -22.93 -1.31 -36.84
CA PRO A 630 -21.73 -0.58 -37.31
C PRO A 630 -21.44 0.70 -36.52
N HIS A 631 -20.26 0.90 -35.93
CA HIS A 631 -19.91 2.00 -35.02
C HIS A 631 -20.87 2.14 -33.81
N HIS A 632 -21.10 1.04 -33.07
CA HIS A 632 -22.01 1.04 -31.92
C HIS A 632 -21.54 1.97 -30.80
N HIS A 633 -20.29 1.82 -30.37
CA HIS A 633 -19.73 2.53 -29.22
C HIS A 633 -19.56 4.01 -29.51
N ALA A 634 -19.16 4.37 -30.73
CA ALA A 634 -19.11 5.76 -31.18
C ALA A 634 -20.52 6.38 -31.34
N ARG A 635 -21.55 5.63 -31.76
CA ARG A 635 -22.93 6.16 -31.72
C ARG A 635 -23.40 6.40 -30.28
N GLN A 636 -23.17 5.44 -29.40
CA GLN A 636 -23.50 5.55 -27.98
C GLN A 636 -22.79 6.78 -27.39
N ALA A 637 -21.46 6.88 -27.52
CA ALA A 637 -20.60 7.95 -27.04
C ALA A 637 -20.74 9.31 -27.77
N ALA A 638 -21.40 9.37 -28.94
CA ALA A 638 -21.77 10.63 -29.59
C ALA A 638 -23.12 11.20 -29.13
N ALA A 639 -24.16 10.36 -29.04
CA ALA A 639 -25.50 10.83 -28.65
C ALA A 639 -25.65 10.96 -27.12
N ALA A 640 -24.84 10.23 -26.36
CA ALA A 640 -24.13 10.66 -25.17
C ALA A 640 -23.80 12.16 -25.04
N ALA A 641 -22.84 12.67 -25.84
CA ALA A 641 -22.27 13.99 -25.61
C ALA A 641 -23.30 15.10 -25.81
N ARG A 642 -24.21 14.91 -26.78
CA ARG A 642 -25.41 15.76 -27.01
C ARG A 642 -26.32 15.86 -25.80
N ASN A 643 -26.25 14.88 -24.90
CA ASN A 643 -27.11 14.68 -23.75
C ASN A 643 -26.47 15.12 -22.42
N SER A 644 -25.17 15.39 -22.40
CA SER A 644 -24.48 16.14 -21.35
C SER A 644 -24.26 17.62 -21.71
N SER A 645 -24.35 17.99 -22.99
CA SER A 645 -24.20 19.38 -23.47
C SER A 645 -25.51 20.18 -23.45
N ILE A 646 -25.76 20.98 -22.42
CA ILE A 646 -26.81 22.02 -22.47
C ILE A 646 -26.25 23.24 -23.24
N GLY A 647 -26.68 23.39 -24.51
CA GLY A 647 -26.60 24.69 -25.21
C GLY A 647 -25.50 24.88 -26.25
N SER A 648 -25.42 24.03 -27.29
CA SER A 648 -24.95 24.47 -28.61
C SER A 648 -25.59 23.66 -29.74
N SER A 649 -25.79 24.27 -30.91
CA SER A 649 -26.56 23.70 -32.01
C SER A 649 -25.73 22.84 -32.96
N ALA A 650 -26.23 21.64 -33.26
CA ALA A 650 -25.92 20.74 -34.38
C ALA A 650 -24.59 20.97 -35.16
N ILE A 651 -23.65 20.03 -35.00
CA ILE A 651 -22.53 19.86 -35.94
C ILE A 651 -23.10 19.49 -37.31
N ALA A 652 -22.80 20.28 -38.34
CA ALA A 652 -23.21 20.00 -39.71
C ALA A 652 -22.35 18.89 -40.33
N ILE A 653 -22.97 17.98 -41.08
CA ILE A 653 -22.27 17.01 -41.92
C ILE A 653 -21.71 17.76 -43.13
N THR A 654 -20.41 17.69 -43.34
CA THR A 654 -19.77 18.15 -44.59
C THR A 654 -19.98 17.13 -45.70
N ASP A 655 -20.30 17.61 -46.91
CA ASP A 655 -20.41 16.76 -48.11
C ASP A 655 -19.03 16.15 -48.44
N PRO A 656 -18.89 14.81 -48.51
CA PRO A 656 -17.62 14.16 -48.84
C PRO A 656 -17.01 14.56 -50.19
N ASN A 657 -17.78 15.15 -51.11
CA ASN A 657 -17.36 15.39 -52.50
C ASN A 657 -16.81 16.80 -52.79
N ASN A 658 -16.67 17.69 -51.81
CA ASN A 658 -16.12 19.04 -52.06
C ASN A 658 -15.27 19.61 -50.89
N PRO A 659 -13.94 19.43 -50.92
CA PRO A 659 -13.06 19.86 -49.81
C PRO A 659 -12.78 21.37 -49.74
N ASN A 660 -13.19 22.17 -50.73
CA ASN A 660 -12.70 23.55 -50.91
C ASN A 660 -13.66 24.66 -50.42
N LYS A 661 -14.50 24.40 -49.41
CA LYS A 661 -15.43 25.41 -48.86
C LYS A 661 -15.31 25.54 -47.33
N PRO A 662 -14.71 26.62 -46.79
CA PRO A 662 -14.54 26.79 -45.35
C PRO A 662 -15.86 27.18 -44.65
N PRO A 663 -16.02 26.87 -43.35
CA PRO A 663 -17.12 27.35 -42.53
C PRO A 663 -17.06 28.87 -42.31
N LEU A 664 -18.22 29.51 -42.10
CA LEU A 664 -18.31 30.96 -41.93
C LEU A 664 -18.49 31.35 -40.46
N ASN A 665 -17.43 31.90 -39.85
CA ASN A 665 -17.35 32.48 -38.50
C ASN A 665 -17.55 31.50 -37.31
N GLY A 666 -17.00 31.77 -36.12
CA GLY A 666 -16.25 32.96 -35.67
C GLY A 666 -14.94 32.61 -34.94
N VAL A 667 -14.02 33.58 -34.91
CA VAL A 667 -12.68 33.43 -34.32
C VAL A 667 -12.66 33.92 -32.86
N LEU A 668 -12.04 33.16 -31.97
CA LEU A 668 -11.52 33.66 -30.69
C LEU A 668 -10.00 33.46 -30.66
N SER A 669 -9.26 34.57 -30.73
CA SER A 669 -7.81 34.57 -30.68
C SER A 669 -7.31 34.43 -29.23
N LYS A 670 -6.58 33.35 -28.93
CA LYS A 670 -5.55 33.44 -27.87
C LYS A 670 -4.41 34.30 -28.39
N LYS A 671 -3.86 35.17 -27.54
CA LYS A 671 -2.60 35.87 -27.84
C LYS A 671 -1.45 34.88 -27.77
N GLU A 672 -0.59 34.91 -28.77
CA GLU A 672 0.76 34.35 -28.67
C GLU A 672 1.61 35.23 -27.74
N THR A 673 2.39 34.60 -26.88
CA THR A 673 3.50 35.23 -26.15
C THR A 673 4.74 34.42 -26.46
N ASN A 674 5.69 35.03 -27.19
CA ASN A 674 6.88 34.33 -27.68
C ASN A 674 7.77 33.80 -26.55
N GLY A 675 8.19 32.54 -26.68
CA GLY A 675 9.18 31.89 -25.82
C GLY A 675 9.28 30.41 -26.19
N ASP A 676 10.47 29.93 -26.53
CA ASP A 676 10.67 28.59 -27.09
C ASP A 676 10.26 27.44 -26.15
N LYS A 677 9.35 26.59 -26.65
CA LYS A 677 9.53 25.13 -26.73
C LYS A 677 8.46 24.52 -27.65
N HIS A 678 8.82 23.44 -28.35
CA HIS A 678 7.89 22.68 -29.18
C HIS A 678 7.05 21.73 -28.32
N ASP A 679 6.03 22.26 -27.64
CA ASP A 679 4.97 21.41 -27.09
C ASP A 679 4.24 20.72 -28.26
N PRO A 680 4.09 19.38 -28.26
CA PRO A 680 3.38 18.68 -29.31
C PRO A 680 1.88 19.04 -29.28
N PRO A 681 1.20 19.05 -30.44
CA PRO A 681 -0.22 19.44 -30.51
C PRO A 681 -1.07 18.52 -29.63
N PHE A 682 -1.89 19.12 -28.77
CA PHE A 682 -2.73 18.42 -27.78
C PHE A 682 -3.59 17.35 -28.45
N GLN A 683 -3.30 16.07 -28.16
CA GLN A 683 -3.90 14.92 -28.84
C GLN A 683 -5.39 14.77 -28.46
N GLN A 684 -6.28 15.16 -29.38
CA GLN A 684 -7.71 15.36 -29.09
C GLN A 684 -8.53 14.06 -29.00
N TRP A 685 -7.98 12.91 -29.39
CA TRP A 685 -8.70 11.62 -29.39
C TRP A 685 -7.76 10.46 -29.04
N MET A 686 -8.29 9.48 -28.31
CA MET A 686 -7.56 8.27 -27.86
C MET A 686 -8.35 6.98 -28.11
N THR A 687 -9.53 7.08 -28.73
CA THR A 687 -10.47 5.99 -28.96
C THR A 687 -10.80 5.86 -30.45
N ILE A 688 -10.78 4.63 -30.98
CA ILE A 688 -11.31 4.30 -32.31
C ILE A 688 -12.37 3.20 -32.19
N ASP A 689 -13.48 3.37 -32.92
CA ASP A 689 -14.54 2.36 -33.08
C ASP A 689 -14.72 2.02 -34.56
N LEU A 690 -14.31 0.82 -34.93
CA LEU A 690 -14.51 0.16 -36.23
C LEU A 690 -15.44 -1.06 -36.10
N GLY A 691 -16.22 -1.13 -35.02
CA GLY A 691 -17.10 -2.23 -34.69
C GLY A 691 -18.24 -2.40 -35.71
N GLY A 692 -18.68 -3.64 -35.97
CA GLY A 692 -19.85 -3.92 -36.81
C GLY A 692 -19.71 -3.54 -38.30
N MET A 693 -18.52 -3.18 -38.76
CA MET A 693 -18.28 -2.69 -40.14
C MET A 693 -18.15 -3.81 -41.18
N GLY A 694 -18.06 -5.08 -40.76
CA GLY A 694 -17.86 -6.25 -41.63
C GLY A 694 -16.46 -6.39 -42.22
N LEU A 695 -15.46 -5.65 -41.71
CA LEU A 695 -14.07 -5.59 -42.20
C LEU A 695 -13.40 -6.97 -42.25
N LYS A 696 -12.65 -7.26 -43.32
CA LYS A 696 -11.88 -8.52 -43.47
C LYS A 696 -10.40 -8.39 -43.11
N ASN A 697 -9.86 -7.17 -43.18
CA ASN A 697 -8.49 -6.82 -42.83
C ASN A 697 -8.50 -5.46 -42.12
N ILE A 698 -7.53 -5.24 -41.24
CA ILE A 698 -7.20 -3.92 -40.68
C ILE A 698 -5.89 -3.47 -41.36
N SER A 699 -5.78 -2.20 -41.77
CA SER A 699 -4.52 -1.70 -42.35
C SER A 699 -3.51 -1.41 -41.24
N LYS A 700 -2.22 -1.68 -41.50
CA LYS A 700 -1.15 -1.58 -40.51
C LYS A 700 -0.90 -0.15 -40.04
N GLU A 701 -1.31 0.84 -40.83
CA GLU A 701 -1.21 2.26 -40.55
C GLU A 701 -2.02 2.65 -39.29
N LEU A 702 -3.07 1.88 -38.94
CA LEU A 702 -3.77 2.03 -37.65
C LEU A 702 -2.83 1.89 -36.45
N PHE A 703 -1.84 0.99 -36.53
CA PHE A 703 -0.92 0.71 -35.44
C PHE A 703 0.20 1.77 -35.29
N GLN A 704 0.16 2.84 -36.08
CA GLN A 704 1.02 4.01 -35.91
C GLN A 704 0.44 5.01 -34.90
N TYR A 705 -0.85 4.91 -34.56
CA TYR A 705 -1.51 5.77 -33.54
C TYR A 705 -1.21 5.28 -32.12
N GLY A 706 0.07 5.23 -31.73
CA GLY A 706 0.54 4.65 -30.46
C GLY A 706 -0.11 5.22 -29.19
N PHE A 707 -0.67 6.43 -29.27
CA PHE A 707 -1.44 7.11 -28.21
C PHE A 707 -2.85 6.54 -27.96
N LEU A 708 -3.32 5.56 -28.75
CA LEU A 708 -4.61 4.91 -28.56
C LEU A 708 -4.70 4.24 -27.18
N THR A 709 -5.72 4.59 -26.40
CA THR A 709 -6.10 3.89 -25.16
C THR A 709 -7.21 2.87 -25.38
N THR A 710 -8.00 3.01 -26.45
CA THR A 710 -9.21 2.21 -26.65
C THR A 710 -9.42 1.88 -28.13
N LEU A 711 -9.56 0.60 -28.46
CA LEU A 711 -9.81 0.15 -29.83
C LEU A 711 -10.92 -0.90 -29.88
N TYR A 712 -12.03 -0.57 -30.55
CA TYR A 712 -13.09 -1.52 -30.91
C TYR A 712 -12.94 -1.93 -32.38
N ILE A 713 -12.73 -3.22 -32.62
CA ILE A 713 -12.70 -3.88 -33.94
C ILE A 713 -13.61 -5.14 -33.95
N ASN A 714 -14.58 -5.18 -33.03
CA ASN A 714 -15.55 -6.24 -32.83
C ASN A 714 -16.58 -6.35 -33.98
N HIS A 715 -17.28 -7.49 -34.07
CA HIS A 715 -18.35 -7.77 -35.05
C HIS A 715 -17.94 -7.50 -36.51
N ASN A 716 -16.75 -7.99 -36.86
CA ASN A 716 -16.16 -7.89 -38.19
C ASN A 716 -15.94 -9.30 -38.78
N ASN A 717 -15.25 -9.39 -39.91
CA ASN A 717 -14.88 -10.64 -40.59
C ASN A 717 -13.37 -10.91 -40.50
N LEU A 718 -12.69 -10.44 -39.45
CA LEU A 718 -11.25 -10.63 -39.28
C LEU A 718 -10.92 -12.09 -38.98
N THR A 719 -10.00 -12.68 -39.73
CA THR A 719 -9.50 -14.05 -39.49
C THR A 719 -8.12 -14.08 -38.81
N TYR A 720 -7.45 -12.92 -38.73
CA TYR A 720 -6.18 -12.71 -38.02
C TYR A 720 -6.09 -11.25 -37.54
N VAL A 721 -5.16 -10.99 -36.63
CA VAL A 721 -4.73 -9.65 -36.21
C VAL A 721 -3.23 -9.53 -36.50
N SER A 722 -2.78 -8.36 -36.96
CA SER A 722 -1.36 -8.14 -37.26
C SER A 722 -0.51 -8.05 -35.96
N PRO A 723 0.67 -8.70 -35.90
CA PRO A 723 1.67 -8.47 -34.85
C PRO A 723 2.01 -7.00 -34.58
N GLU A 724 1.82 -6.11 -35.56
CA GLU A 724 2.04 -4.67 -35.39
C GLU A 724 1.12 -4.03 -34.33
N ILE A 725 0.06 -4.71 -33.87
CA ILE A 725 -0.76 -4.25 -32.74
C ILE A 725 0.04 -3.98 -31.46
N SER A 726 1.16 -4.68 -31.28
CA SER A 726 2.17 -4.47 -30.22
C SER A 726 2.75 -3.05 -30.13
N LYS A 727 2.55 -2.21 -31.16
CA LYS A 727 2.94 -0.79 -31.16
C LYS A 727 2.00 0.09 -30.34
N LEU A 728 0.75 -0.33 -30.11
CA LEU A 728 -0.27 0.44 -29.40
C LEU A 728 -0.15 0.30 -27.88
N ARG A 729 1.05 0.56 -27.33
CA ARG A 729 1.44 0.29 -25.93
C ARG A 729 0.57 0.99 -24.86
N HIS A 730 -0.19 2.02 -25.23
CA HIS A 730 -1.09 2.73 -24.32
C HIS A 730 -2.52 2.17 -24.27
N LEU A 731 -2.84 1.10 -25.02
CA LEU A 731 -4.16 0.46 -24.97
C LEU A 731 -4.49 -0.06 -23.57
N THR A 732 -5.62 0.37 -23.02
CA THR A 732 -6.23 -0.15 -21.80
C THR A 732 -7.44 -1.04 -22.09
N LEU A 733 -8.13 -0.84 -23.22
CA LEU A 733 -9.24 -1.69 -23.69
C LEU A 733 -9.09 -2.03 -25.17
N LEU A 734 -9.25 -3.31 -25.49
CA LEU A 734 -9.24 -3.86 -26.85
C LEU A 734 -10.37 -4.88 -27.01
N ASP A 735 -11.35 -4.58 -27.87
CA ASP A 735 -12.44 -5.51 -28.20
C ASP A 735 -12.35 -5.98 -29.65
N ILE A 736 -12.17 -7.29 -29.83
CA ILE A 736 -12.10 -8.01 -31.11
C ILE A 736 -13.17 -9.13 -31.17
N SER A 737 -14.17 -9.05 -30.29
CA SER A 737 -15.23 -10.06 -30.15
C SER A 737 -16.11 -10.17 -31.40
N GLY A 738 -16.77 -11.30 -31.64
CA GLY A 738 -17.62 -11.49 -32.83
C GLY A 738 -16.85 -11.46 -34.15
N ASN A 739 -15.64 -12.03 -34.18
CA ASN A 739 -14.81 -12.15 -35.38
C ASN A 739 -14.60 -13.63 -35.73
N LYS A 740 -13.60 -13.94 -36.57
CA LYS A 740 -13.28 -15.29 -37.06
C LYS A 740 -11.83 -15.68 -36.76
N LEU A 741 -11.27 -15.13 -35.68
CA LEU A 741 -9.90 -15.41 -35.24
C LEU A 741 -9.79 -16.84 -34.73
N SER A 742 -8.91 -17.65 -35.32
CA SER A 742 -8.54 -18.97 -34.78
C SER A 742 -7.32 -18.93 -33.86
N VAL A 743 -6.50 -17.89 -34.00
CA VAL A 743 -5.26 -17.62 -33.25
C VAL A 743 -5.13 -16.11 -33.08
N ILE A 744 -4.53 -15.68 -31.97
CA ILE A 744 -4.14 -14.30 -31.67
C ILE A 744 -2.61 -14.16 -31.68
N PRO A 745 -2.05 -13.02 -32.12
CA PRO A 745 -0.60 -12.84 -32.19
C PRO A 745 0.05 -12.87 -30.79
N PRO A 746 1.17 -13.60 -30.58
CA PRO A 746 1.93 -13.58 -29.33
C PRO A 746 2.35 -12.17 -28.89
N GLU A 747 2.62 -11.30 -29.85
CA GLU A 747 3.03 -9.91 -29.64
C GLU A 747 1.92 -9.05 -28.99
N LEU A 748 0.70 -9.58 -28.82
CA LEU A 748 -0.35 -8.96 -28.01
C LEU A 748 0.05 -8.86 -26.52
N GLY A 749 0.93 -9.75 -26.02
CA GLY A 749 1.50 -9.65 -24.68
C GLY A 749 2.29 -8.34 -24.44
N MET A 750 2.76 -7.70 -25.51
CA MET A 750 3.53 -6.45 -25.43
C MET A 750 2.73 -5.26 -24.87
N LEU A 751 1.40 -5.40 -24.74
CA LEU A 751 0.44 -4.38 -24.30
C LEU A 751 0.19 -4.39 -22.78
N THR A 752 1.24 -4.28 -21.97
CA THR A 752 1.18 -4.46 -20.49
C THR A 752 0.25 -3.52 -19.72
N ASN A 753 -0.29 -2.47 -20.35
CA ASN A 753 -1.28 -1.54 -19.78
C ASN A 753 -2.75 -1.98 -20.02
N LEU A 754 -2.95 -3.08 -20.75
CA LEU A 754 -4.26 -3.60 -21.12
C LEU A 754 -4.99 -4.19 -19.91
N ARG A 755 -6.21 -3.70 -19.66
CA ARG A 755 -7.11 -4.14 -18.57
C ARG A 755 -8.24 -5.01 -19.10
N ASP A 756 -8.80 -4.64 -20.25
CA ASP A 756 -9.90 -5.36 -20.89
C ASP A 756 -9.48 -5.87 -22.27
N LEU A 757 -9.37 -7.19 -22.40
CA LEU A 757 -9.14 -7.90 -23.67
C LEU A 757 -10.36 -8.77 -23.97
N LEU A 758 -11.23 -8.29 -24.87
CA LEU A 758 -12.49 -8.96 -25.20
C LEU A 758 -12.35 -9.69 -26.54
N LEU A 759 -12.41 -11.02 -26.50
CA LEU A 759 -12.24 -11.94 -27.62
C LEU A 759 -13.45 -12.88 -27.79
N PHE A 760 -14.61 -12.52 -27.24
CA PHE A 760 -15.82 -13.35 -27.23
C PHE A 760 -16.23 -13.78 -28.65
N ASP A 761 -16.95 -14.90 -28.77
CA ASP A 761 -17.55 -15.37 -30.03
C ASP A 761 -16.56 -15.35 -31.23
N ASN A 762 -15.40 -15.97 -31.04
CA ASN A 762 -14.37 -16.21 -32.05
C ASN A 762 -14.11 -17.73 -32.18
N LEU A 763 -13.04 -18.13 -32.88
CA LEU A 763 -12.67 -19.53 -33.14
C LEU A 763 -11.38 -19.94 -32.41
N ILE A 764 -11.01 -19.26 -31.32
CA ILE A 764 -9.72 -19.41 -30.64
C ILE A 764 -9.69 -20.73 -29.84
N VAL A 765 -8.73 -21.61 -30.13
CA VAL A 765 -8.55 -22.90 -29.45
C VAL A 765 -7.51 -22.84 -28.32
N THR A 766 -6.47 -22.01 -28.49
CA THR A 766 -5.35 -21.84 -27.56
C THR A 766 -4.95 -20.37 -27.42
N LEU A 767 -4.26 -20.04 -26.32
CA LEU A 767 -3.66 -18.74 -26.07
C LEU A 767 -2.13 -18.84 -26.15
N PRO A 768 -1.43 -17.82 -26.66
CA PRO A 768 0.03 -17.72 -26.54
C PRO A 768 0.43 -17.46 -25.08
N PHE A 769 1.54 -18.05 -24.63
CA PHE A 769 2.05 -17.90 -23.26
C PHE A 769 2.46 -16.46 -22.94
N GLU A 770 2.79 -15.70 -23.99
CA GLU A 770 3.14 -14.30 -23.98
C GLU A 770 2.04 -13.41 -23.37
N LEU A 771 0.75 -13.82 -23.40
CA LEU A 771 -0.30 -13.11 -22.65
C LEU A 771 -0.08 -13.12 -21.13
N GLY A 772 0.76 -14.01 -20.61
CA GLY A 772 1.18 -14.01 -19.20
C GLY A 772 1.92 -12.73 -18.78
N THR A 773 2.41 -11.94 -19.74
CA THR A 773 3.00 -10.62 -19.48
C THR A 773 1.95 -9.52 -19.26
N LEU A 774 0.65 -9.78 -19.50
CA LEU A 774 -0.46 -8.84 -19.28
C LEU A 774 -0.89 -8.81 -17.79
N TYR A 775 0.06 -8.51 -16.91
CA TYR A 775 -0.11 -8.56 -15.45
C TYR A 775 -1.09 -7.51 -14.86
N GLN A 776 -1.58 -6.58 -15.68
CA GLN A 776 -2.62 -5.59 -15.32
C GLN A 776 -4.01 -5.97 -15.86
N LEU A 777 -4.18 -7.14 -16.47
CA LEU A 777 -5.42 -7.54 -17.14
C LEU A 777 -6.51 -7.94 -16.12
N GLU A 778 -7.57 -7.14 -16.09
CA GLU A 778 -8.75 -7.31 -15.24
C GLU A 778 -9.75 -8.29 -15.90
N THR A 779 -10.04 -8.09 -17.20
CA THR A 779 -10.99 -8.89 -17.98
C THR A 779 -10.33 -9.56 -19.19
N LEU A 780 -10.33 -10.89 -19.25
CA LEU A 780 -9.98 -11.67 -20.45
C LEU A 780 -11.23 -12.39 -20.98
N GLY A 781 -11.96 -11.76 -21.90
CA GLY A 781 -13.22 -12.28 -22.43
C GLY A 781 -13.04 -13.41 -23.45
N LEU A 782 -13.28 -14.67 -23.07
CA LEU A 782 -13.07 -15.84 -23.95
C LEU A 782 -14.35 -16.64 -24.26
N GLU A 783 -15.47 -16.34 -23.58
CA GLU A 783 -16.75 -17.05 -23.78
C GLU A 783 -17.19 -17.09 -25.26
N GLY A 784 -17.75 -18.22 -25.68
CA GLY A 784 -18.12 -18.46 -27.08
C GLY A 784 -16.99 -18.93 -28.00
N ASN A 785 -15.77 -19.11 -27.50
CA ASN A 785 -14.66 -19.73 -28.24
C ASN A 785 -14.55 -21.24 -27.97
N PRO A 786 -14.02 -22.04 -28.93
CA PRO A 786 -13.67 -23.46 -28.75
C PRO A 786 -12.36 -23.64 -27.94
N ILE A 787 -12.19 -22.87 -26.86
CA ILE A 787 -10.97 -22.82 -26.05
C ILE A 787 -10.79 -24.12 -25.24
N ASN A 788 -9.53 -24.54 -25.04
CA ASN A 788 -9.19 -25.71 -24.23
C ASN A 788 -9.83 -25.66 -22.82
N GLU A 789 -10.51 -26.75 -22.42
CA GLU A 789 -11.23 -26.87 -21.15
C GLU A 789 -10.37 -26.61 -19.91
N ALA A 790 -9.05 -26.81 -19.96
CA ALA A 790 -8.16 -26.45 -18.85
C ALA A 790 -8.14 -24.93 -18.60
N ILE A 791 -8.03 -24.12 -19.67
CA ILE A 791 -8.08 -22.66 -19.58
C ILE A 791 -9.48 -22.19 -19.22
N LYS A 792 -10.52 -22.83 -19.78
CA LYS A 792 -11.93 -22.53 -19.50
C LYS A 792 -12.30 -22.78 -18.03
N SER A 793 -11.93 -23.93 -17.48
CA SER A 793 -12.15 -24.28 -16.08
C SER A 793 -11.40 -23.35 -15.12
N LEU A 794 -10.13 -23.03 -15.43
CA LEU A 794 -9.33 -22.07 -14.66
C LEU A 794 -9.97 -20.67 -14.65
N LEU A 795 -10.47 -20.21 -15.81
CA LEU A 795 -11.16 -18.92 -15.96
C LEU A 795 -12.51 -18.87 -15.24
N GLN A 796 -13.25 -19.99 -15.23
CA GLN A 796 -14.55 -20.11 -14.55
C GLN A 796 -14.43 -20.19 -13.02
N LYS A 797 -13.35 -20.79 -12.52
CA LYS A 797 -13.13 -21.06 -11.09
C LYS A 797 -12.30 -19.97 -10.41
N ASP A 798 -11.21 -19.54 -11.05
CA ASP A 798 -10.14 -18.73 -10.44
C ASP A 798 -9.89 -17.38 -11.19
N GLY A 799 -10.56 -17.17 -12.34
CA GLY A 799 -10.64 -15.87 -13.03
C GLY A 799 -9.44 -15.45 -13.88
N THR A 800 -9.52 -14.24 -14.45
CA THR A 800 -8.51 -13.66 -15.37
C THR A 800 -7.08 -13.78 -14.85
N SER A 801 -6.84 -13.35 -13.61
CA SER A 801 -5.51 -13.31 -13.00
C SER A 801 -4.88 -14.70 -12.83
N ALA A 802 -5.70 -15.75 -12.69
CA ALA A 802 -5.23 -17.13 -12.63
C ALA A 802 -4.78 -17.63 -14.01
N VAL A 803 -5.53 -17.31 -15.07
CA VAL A 803 -5.14 -17.62 -16.47
C VAL A 803 -3.85 -16.89 -16.86
N VAL A 804 -3.75 -15.58 -16.59
CA VAL A 804 -2.53 -14.79 -16.86
C VAL A 804 -1.33 -15.37 -16.10
N SER A 805 -1.49 -15.69 -14.81
CA SER A 805 -0.41 -16.29 -14.02
C SER A 805 -0.03 -17.68 -14.53
N PHE A 806 -0.99 -18.52 -14.89
CA PHE A 806 -0.72 -19.84 -15.50
C PHE A 806 0.09 -19.72 -16.78
N LEU A 807 -0.28 -18.80 -17.69
CA LEU A 807 0.45 -18.56 -18.93
C LEU A 807 1.87 -18.03 -18.67
N ARG A 808 2.04 -17.15 -17.68
CA ARG A 808 3.35 -16.60 -17.30
C ARG A 808 4.28 -17.66 -16.73
N GLU A 809 3.83 -18.47 -15.76
CA GLU A 809 4.69 -19.46 -15.11
C GLU A 809 5.02 -20.66 -16.02
N ASN A 810 4.14 -20.99 -16.98
CA ASN A 810 4.36 -22.06 -17.97
C ASN A 810 5.01 -21.58 -19.28
N CYS A 811 5.36 -20.29 -19.39
CA CYS A 811 6.03 -19.76 -20.56
C CYS A 811 7.40 -20.44 -20.76
N GLN A 812 7.67 -20.88 -21.99
CA GLN A 812 8.98 -21.44 -22.33
C GLN A 812 10.06 -20.35 -22.25
N VAL A 813 11.28 -20.76 -21.90
CA VAL A 813 12.45 -19.88 -21.94
C VAL A 813 12.72 -19.51 -23.41
N PRO A 814 12.71 -18.22 -23.79
CA PRO A 814 13.04 -17.81 -25.15
C PRO A 814 14.50 -18.19 -25.50
N PRO A 815 14.89 -18.20 -26.79
CA PRO A 815 16.30 -18.31 -27.13
C PRO A 815 17.09 -17.15 -26.50
N PRO A 816 18.34 -17.36 -26.06
CA PRO A 816 19.17 -16.28 -25.54
C PRO A 816 19.40 -15.20 -26.60
N PRO A 817 19.52 -13.93 -26.20
CA PRO A 817 19.88 -12.84 -27.11
C PRO A 817 21.27 -13.06 -27.72
N MET A 818 21.55 -12.37 -28.82
CA MET A 818 22.93 -12.17 -29.25
C MET A 818 23.73 -11.45 -28.16
N GLU A 819 25.03 -11.74 -28.11
CA GLU A 819 25.93 -11.17 -27.13
C GLU A 819 26.23 -9.69 -27.43
N ARG A 820 26.52 -8.88 -26.40
CA ARG A 820 26.74 -7.45 -26.55
C ARG A 820 28.09 -7.17 -27.21
N ASP A 821 28.08 -6.59 -28.40
CA ASP A 821 29.29 -6.22 -29.15
C ASP A 821 30.11 -5.13 -28.43
N TRP A 822 31.44 -5.18 -28.59
CA TRP A 822 32.32 -4.11 -28.17
C TRP A 822 32.45 -3.04 -29.25
N ILE A 823 32.18 -1.78 -28.88
CA ILE A 823 32.35 -0.61 -29.74
C ILE A 823 33.73 -0.03 -29.46
N THR A 824 34.69 -0.22 -30.38
CA THR A 824 35.99 0.47 -30.33
C THR A 824 35.84 1.93 -30.77
N LEU A 825 36.50 2.85 -30.07
CA LEU A 825 36.52 4.28 -30.43
C LEU A 825 37.86 4.64 -31.08
N GLU A 826 37.83 5.41 -32.18
CA GLU A 826 39.02 5.94 -32.88
C GLU A 826 39.68 7.11 -32.11
N ASN A 827 40.03 6.87 -30.85
CA ASN A 827 40.83 7.77 -30.03
C ASN A 827 42.27 7.25 -29.96
N GLU A 828 43.26 7.96 -30.52
CA GLU A 828 44.67 7.62 -30.26
C GLU A 828 44.97 7.76 -28.76
N PRO A 829 45.49 6.72 -28.09
CA PRO A 829 45.84 6.83 -26.68
C PRO A 829 47.03 7.79 -26.55
N ALA A 830 46.89 8.82 -25.71
CA ALA A 830 47.85 9.94 -25.60
C ALA A 830 49.28 9.57 -25.11
N GLY A 831 49.56 8.27 -24.90
CA GLY A 831 50.89 7.72 -24.61
C GLY A 831 51.34 6.57 -25.53
N GLY A 832 50.60 6.24 -26.59
CA GLY A 832 50.88 5.10 -27.48
C GLY A 832 50.91 3.75 -26.75
N ASP A 833 51.79 2.83 -27.20
CA ASP A 833 52.05 1.48 -26.64
C ASP A 833 52.49 1.44 -25.15
N ARG A 834 52.44 2.57 -24.43
CA ARG A 834 52.81 2.69 -23.01
C ARG A 834 51.71 3.26 -22.12
N ALA A 835 50.50 3.46 -22.65
CA ALA A 835 49.34 3.84 -21.84
C ALA A 835 48.89 2.68 -20.93
N ASP A 836 48.67 2.95 -19.64
CA ASP A 836 48.03 2.00 -18.71
C ASP A 836 46.53 1.92 -19.02
N THR A 837 46.02 0.72 -19.26
CA THR A 837 44.63 0.48 -19.64
C THR A 837 43.92 -0.37 -18.61
N PHE A 838 42.67 -0.04 -18.31
CA PHE A 838 41.81 -0.84 -17.42
C PHE A 838 40.35 -0.82 -17.87
N THR A 839 39.58 -1.78 -17.39
CA THR A 839 38.14 -1.91 -17.66
C THR A 839 37.32 -1.66 -16.40
N LEU A 840 36.15 -1.03 -16.55
CA LEU A 840 35.23 -0.78 -15.44
C LEU A 840 33.81 -1.20 -15.82
N LEU A 841 33.17 -1.96 -14.94
CA LEU A 841 31.76 -2.33 -15.03
C LEU A 841 30.97 -1.57 -13.96
N CYS A 842 29.88 -0.91 -14.35
CA CYS A 842 28.89 -0.34 -13.45
C CYS A 842 27.55 -1.04 -13.69
N TYR A 843 26.85 -1.46 -12.64
CA TYR A 843 25.63 -2.27 -12.77
C TYR A 843 24.77 -2.26 -11.50
N ASN A 844 23.56 -1.71 -11.58
CA ASN A 844 22.51 -1.94 -10.57
C ASN A 844 21.99 -3.37 -10.72
N ILE A 845 21.98 -4.16 -9.63
CA ILE A 845 21.72 -5.61 -9.69
C ILE A 845 20.28 -6.01 -9.32
N LEU A 846 19.41 -5.03 -9.02
CA LEU A 846 18.06 -5.19 -8.47
C LEU A 846 18.05 -6.05 -7.20
N CYS A 847 17.96 -5.44 -6.02
CA CYS A 847 17.97 -6.22 -4.78
C CYS A 847 16.73 -7.13 -4.65
N GLU A 848 16.82 -8.18 -3.82
CA GLU A 848 15.74 -9.15 -3.63
C GLU A 848 14.44 -8.49 -3.15
N LYS A 849 14.57 -7.42 -2.35
CA LYS A 849 13.46 -6.68 -1.75
C LYS A 849 12.66 -5.82 -2.73
N TYR A 850 13.27 -5.36 -3.81
CA TYR A 850 12.57 -4.55 -4.83
C TYR A 850 11.99 -5.40 -5.96
N ALA A 851 12.57 -6.57 -6.24
CA ALA A 851 12.16 -7.57 -7.24
C ALA A 851 10.79 -8.24 -6.95
N THR A 852 9.74 -7.43 -6.85
CA THR A 852 8.39 -7.86 -6.47
C THR A 852 7.49 -8.07 -7.68
N THR A 853 6.57 -9.03 -7.59
CA THR A 853 5.52 -9.29 -8.62
C THR A 853 4.58 -8.09 -8.83
N GLN A 854 4.59 -7.08 -7.95
CA GLN A 854 3.82 -5.85 -8.13
C GLN A 854 4.47 -4.89 -9.16
N LEU A 855 5.81 -4.82 -9.19
CA LEU A 855 6.55 -4.03 -10.16
C LEU A 855 6.84 -4.82 -11.43
N TYR A 856 7.25 -6.08 -11.27
CA TYR A 856 7.72 -6.99 -12.32
C TYR A 856 6.74 -8.13 -12.58
N GLY A 857 5.43 -7.86 -12.52
CA GLY A 857 4.39 -8.88 -12.66
C GLY A 857 4.32 -9.59 -14.01
N TYR A 858 5.04 -9.06 -15.01
CA TYR A 858 5.27 -9.67 -16.32
C TYR A 858 6.34 -10.78 -16.29
N THR A 859 7.20 -10.80 -15.28
CA THR A 859 8.32 -11.74 -15.14
C THR A 859 7.85 -13.01 -14.43
N PRO A 860 8.14 -14.22 -14.96
CA PRO A 860 7.82 -15.46 -14.26
C PRO A 860 8.46 -15.53 -12.88
N SER A 861 7.76 -16.11 -11.91
CA SER A 861 8.16 -16.15 -10.50
C SER A 861 9.50 -16.85 -10.30
N TRP A 862 9.79 -17.89 -11.10
CA TRP A 862 11.09 -18.56 -11.10
C TRP A 862 12.22 -17.66 -11.63
N ALA A 863 11.96 -16.82 -12.64
CA ALA A 863 12.94 -15.91 -13.22
C ALA A 863 13.21 -14.69 -12.33
N LEU A 864 12.18 -14.23 -11.61
CA LEU A 864 12.27 -13.12 -10.65
C LEU A 864 12.95 -13.52 -9.34
N SER A 865 12.91 -14.81 -8.97
CA SER A 865 13.49 -15.35 -7.74
C SER A 865 14.98 -15.02 -7.58
N TRP A 866 15.40 -14.65 -6.36
CA TRP A 866 16.78 -14.24 -6.10
C TRP A 866 17.80 -15.36 -6.38
N ASP A 867 17.48 -16.61 -6.07
CA ASP A 867 18.35 -17.76 -6.38
C ASP A 867 18.65 -17.90 -7.88
N TYR A 868 17.68 -17.58 -8.75
CA TYR A 868 17.89 -17.56 -10.19
C TYR A 868 18.67 -16.33 -10.64
N ARG A 869 18.29 -15.13 -10.16
CA ARG A 869 18.91 -13.86 -10.57
C ARG A 869 20.36 -13.76 -10.12
N LYS A 870 20.70 -14.13 -8.88
CA LYS A 870 22.05 -13.98 -8.31
C LYS A 870 23.12 -14.79 -9.04
N GLU A 871 22.78 -15.98 -9.51
CA GLU A 871 23.68 -16.83 -10.31
C GLU A 871 23.89 -16.27 -11.72
N ARG A 872 22.89 -15.61 -12.31
CA ARG A 872 23.05 -14.86 -13.57
C ARG A 872 23.87 -13.58 -13.37
N ILE A 873 23.62 -12.81 -12.30
CA ILE A 873 24.42 -11.63 -11.93
C ILE A 873 25.89 -12.02 -11.75
N ARG A 874 26.16 -13.10 -11.00
CA ARG A 874 27.50 -13.66 -10.82
C ARG A 874 28.17 -13.98 -12.16
N ARG A 875 27.43 -14.62 -13.07
CA ARG A 875 27.93 -15.02 -14.39
C ARG A 875 28.27 -13.81 -15.25
N GLU A 876 27.39 -12.82 -15.30
CA GLU A 876 27.57 -11.61 -16.13
C GLU A 876 28.75 -10.75 -15.63
N VAL A 877 28.88 -10.55 -14.31
CA VAL A 877 30.01 -9.81 -13.73
C VAL A 877 31.35 -10.52 -13.95
N LEU A 878 31.41 -11.84 -13.76
CA LEU A 878 32.63 -12.61 -13.99
C LEU A 878 32.96 -12.77 -15.48
N ARG A 879 31.94 -12.77 -16.37
CA ARG A 879 32.10 -12.88 -17.83
C ARG A 879 32.94 -11.75 -18.42
N TYR A 880 32.63 -10.49 -18.07
CA TYR A 880 33.39 -9.35 -18.58
C TYR A 880 34.77 -9.20 -17.91
N ASN A 881 34.98 -9.86 -16.77
CA ASN A 881 36.27 -9.93 -16.06
C ASN A 881 36.93 -8.55 -15.83
N ALA A 882 36.11 -7.53 -15.56
CA ALA A 882 36.57 -6.15 -15.49
C ALA A 882 37.63 -5.92 -14.40
N ASP A 883 38.52 -4.95 -14.59
CA ASP A 883 39.51 -4.59 -13.57
C ASP A 883 38.87 -4.02 -12.30
N ILE A 884 37.73 -3.33 -12.46
CA ILE A 884 36.96 -2.69 -11.41
C ILE A 884 35.47 -2.93 -11.67
N VAL A 885 34.70 -3.26 -10.61
CA VAL A 885 33.25 -3.46 -10.69
C VAL A 885 32.55 -2.64 -9.59
N CYS A 886 31.64 -1.76 -10.00
CA CYS A 886 30.83 -0.93 -9.11
C CYS A 886 29.37 -1.36 -9.20
N LEU A 887 28.89 -2.07 -8.18
CA LEU A 887 27.51 -2.54 -8.08
C LEU A 887 26.68 -1.63 -7.18
N GLN A 888 25.42 -1.43 -7.56
CA GLN A 888 24.39 -0.77 -6.76
C GLN A 888 23.37 -1.82 -6.29
N GLU A 889 22.57 -1.48 -5.28
CA GLU A 889 21.56 -2.36 -4.67
C GLU A 889 22.06 -3.71 -4.13
N VAL A 890 23.28 -3.74 -3.61
CA VAL A 890 23.83 -4.95 -2.99
C VAL A 890 23.37 -5.06 -1.54
N ASP A 891 22.46 -6.00 -1.26
CA ASP A 891 22.03 -6.35 0.11
C ASP A 891 23.22 -6.80 0.96
N THR A 892 23.23 -6.38 2.23
CA THR A 892 24.37 -6.60 3.14
C THR A 892 24.66 -8.10 3.37
N SER A 893 23.65 -8.95 3.59
CA SER A 893 23.86 -10.40 3.68
C SER A 893 24.39 -10.99 2.38
N GLN A 894 23.85 -10.58 1.24
CA GLN A 894 24.26 -11.12 -0.07
C GLN A 894 25.69 -10.70 -0.43
N TYR A 895 26.15 -9.53 0.03
CA TYR A 895 27.56 -9.15 -0.02
C TYR A 895 28.43 -10.05 0.86
N GLU A 896 28.10 -10.18 2.15
CA GLU A 896 28.93 -10.90 3.13
C GLU A 896 28.97 -12.42 2.90
N GLU A 897 27.84 -13.02 2.52
CA GLU A 897 27.64 -14.48 2.48
C GLU A 897 27.80 -15.08 1.06
N TYR A 898 27.76 -14.25 0.01
CA TYR A 898 27.88 -14.69 -1.39
C TYR A 898 28.89 -13.87 -2.19
N PHE A 899 28.58 -12.62 -2.58
CA PHE A 899 29.35 -11.91 -3.60
C PHE A 899 30.82 -11.69 -3.26
N LYS A 900 31.14 -11.30 -2.02
CA LYS A 900 32.52 -11.10 -1.57
C LYS A 900 33.37 -12.36 -1.73
N ASP A 901 32.89 -13.47 -1.20
CA ASP A 901 33.61 -14.75 -1.18
C ASP A 901 33.73 -15.35 -2.59
N VAL A 902 32.66 -15.25 -3.39
CA VAL A 902 32.58 -15.76 -4.77
C VAL A 902 33.49 -14.96 -5.71
N TYR A 903 33.44 -13.64 -5.67
CA TYR A 903 34.27 -12.80 -6.54
C TYR A 903 35.74 -12.80 -6.09
N SER A 904 36.03 -12.90 -4.79
CA SER A 904 37.42 -13.08 -4.35
C SER A 904 38.01 -14.41 -4.86
N LYS A 905 37.29 -15.54 -4.71
CA LYS A 905 37.78 -16.88 -5.08
C LYS A 905 37.81 -17.15 -6.58
N LEU A 906 36.83 -16.68 -7.35
CA LEU A 906 36.71 -16.96 -8.79
C LEU A 906 37.21 -15.83 -9.69
N GLY A 907 37.29 -14.61 -9.16
CA GLY A 907 37.55 -13.40 -9.94
C GLY A 907 38.80 -12.61 -9.54
N ASP A 908 39.54 -13.02 -8.51
CA ASP A 908 40.68 -12.25 -7.96
C ASP A 908 40.27 -10.81 -7.60
N TYR A 909 39.16 -10.64 -6.88
CA TYR A 909 38.74 -9.33 -6.40
C TYR A 909 39.00 -9.16 -4.89
N ASP A 910 39.54 -8.01 -4.51
CA ASP A 910 39.34 -7.42 -3.18
C ASP A 910 38.15 -6.44 -3.25
N SER A 911 37.51 -6.14 -2.11
CA SER A 911 36.19 -5.51 -2.12
C SER A 911 35.82 -4.71 -0.87
N LEU A 912 34.90 -3.77 -1.07
CA LEU A 912 34.30 -2.94 -0.04
C LEU A 912 32.83 -2.66 -0.35
N HIS A 913 32.01 -2.60 0.70
CA HIS A 913 30.57 -2.38 0.64
C HIS A 913 30.14 -1.48 1.79
N TRP A 914 29.09 -0.71 1.58
CA TRP A 914 28.33 -0.07 2.64
C TRP A 914 26.83 -0.06 2.32
N PRO A 915 25.95 -0.38 3.29
CA PRO A 915 24.51 -0.20 3.16
C PRO A 915 24.09 1.27 3.29
N LYS A 916 22.91 1.59 2.73
CA LYS A 916 22.23 2.90 2.91
C LYS A 916 22.03 3.24 4.40
N SER A 917 22.07 4.53 4.75
CA SER A 917 22.29 5.00 6.13
C SER A 917 21.29 4.47 7.18
N ARG A 918 20.06 4.12 6.77
CA ARG A 918 19.03 3.54 7.67
C ARG A 918 19.51 2.29 8.42
N ALA A 919 20.47 1.56 7.87
CA ALA A 919 21.17 0.43 8.50
C ALA A 919 21.61 0.70 9.95
N LYS A 920 21.98 1.94 10.29
CA LYS A 920 22.48 2.32 11.62
C LYS A 920 21.40 2.42 12.70
N THR A 921 20.13 2.59 12.31
CA THR A 921 18.98 2.74 13.21
C THR A 921 18.11 1.49 13.28
N MET A 922 18.46 0.43 12.55
CA MET A 922 17.74 -0.84 12.47
C MET A 922 18.45 -1.95 13.27
N THR A 923 17.71 -2.99 13.64
CA THR A 923 18.27 -4.17 14.31
C THR A 923 19.30 -4.90 13.42
N ASP A 924 20.16 -5.71 14.04
CA ASP A 924 21.19 -6.46 13.29
C ASP A 924 20.60 -7.45 12.27
N VAL A 925 19.36 -7.91 12.49
CA VAL A 925 18.62 -8.79 11.55
C VAL A 925 18.12 -7.98 10.35
N GLU A 926 17.43 -6.87 10.58
CA GLU A 926 16.92 -6.01 9.50
C GLU A 926 18.05 -5.40 8.67
N ARG A 927 19.16 -5.02 9.32
CA ARG A 927 20.36 -4.43 8.69
C ARG A 927 20.90 -5.30 7.54
N LYS A 928 20.80 -6.63 7.66
CA LYS A 928 21.22 -7.57 6.61
C LYS A 928 20.47 -7.39 5.29
N SER A 929 19.20 -6.96 5.34
CA SER A 929 18.34 -6.64 4.19
C SER A 929 18.26 -5.14 3.85
N VAL A 930 19.29 -4.38 4.26
CA VAL A 930 19.52 -3.02 3.75
C VAL A 930 20.50 -3.12 2.58
N ASP A 931 20.02 -2.66 1.43
CA ASP A 931 20.77 -2.54 0.20
C ASP A 931 21.82 -1.41 0.27
N GLY A 932 22.79 -1.47 -0.62
CA GLY A 932 23.96 -0.58 -0.59
C GLY A 932 24.74 -0.57 -1.89
N CYS A 933 25.91 0.05 -1.85
CA CYS A 933 26.85 0.05 -2.96
C CYS A 933 28.03 -0.87 -2.63
N ALA A 934 28.56 -1.59 -3.61
CA ALA A 934 29.76 -2.41 -3.49
C ALA A 934 30.77 -2.06 -4.59
N THR A 935 32.05 -1.95 -4.24
CA THR A 935 33.14 -1.79 -5.21
C THR A 935 34.12 -2.95 -5.06
N PHE A 936 34.35 -3.64 -6.17
CA PHE A 936 35.32 -4.72 -6.32
C PHE A 936 36.44 -4.24 -7.24
N PHE A 937 37.68 -4.64 -6.97
CA PHE A 937 38.84 -4.28 -7.79
C PHE A 937 39.85 -5.43 -7.79
N LYS A 938 40.54 -5.63 -8.91
CA LYS A 938 41.49 -6.75 -9.08
C LYS A 938 42.57 -6.73 -8.01
N SER A 939 42.63 -7.79 -7.20
CA SER A 939 43.56 -7.92 -6.09
C SER A 939 44.99 -8.06 -6.58
N SER A 940 45.23 -8.66 -7.74
CA SER A 940 46.53 -8.65 -8.42
C SER A 940 46.99 -7.25 -8.84
N LYS A 941 46.12 -6.45 -9.46
CA LYS A 941 46.48 -5.18 -10.13
C LYS A 941 46.45 -3.95 -9.22
N TYR A 942 45.51 -3.87 -8.27
CA TYR A 942 45.30 -2.69 -7.44
C TYR A 942 45.55 -2.92 -5.96
N LYS A 943 45.86 -1.83 -5.25
CA LYS A 943 45.90 -1.74 -3.81
C LYS A 943 45.01 -0.59 -3.34
N LEU A 944 44.13 -0.86 -2.39
CA LEU A 944 43.35 0.18 -1.71
C LEU A 944 44.26 1.01 -0.78
N ILE A 945 44.21 2.34 -0.91
CA ILE A 945 45.00 3.29 -0.12
C ILE A 945 44.15 3.98 0.95
N ASP A 946 42.98 4.48 0.55
CA ASP A 946 42.01 5.12 1.45
C ASP A 946 40.58 4.91 0.91
N LYS A 947 39.58 5.06 1.79
CA LYS A 947 38.16 4.89 1.45
C LYS A 947 37.28 5.76 2.32
N GLN A 948 36.30 6.43 1.71
CA GLN A 948 35.34 7.30 2.40
C GLN A 948 33.91 6.92 2.02
N LEU A 949 33.03 6.88 3.02
CA LEU A 949 31.58 6.87 2.82
C LEU A 949 31.07 8.31 2.84
N ILE A 950 30.26 8.67 1.85
CA ILE A 950 29.49 9.91 1.80
C ILE A 950 28.03 9.56 2.06
N GLU A 951 27.47 10.09 3.15
CA GLU A 951 26.07 9.92 3.53
C GLU A 951 25.39 11.28 3.37
N PHE A 952 24.56 11.43 2.33
CA PHE A 952 24.11 12.75 1.90
C PHE A 952 23.31 13.51 2.98
N ASN A 953 22.55 12.79 3.80
CA ASN A 953 21.87 13.35 4.97
C ASN A 953 22.82 13.91 6.05
N GLN A 954 23.97 13.29 6.29
CA GLN A 954 24.97 13.76 7.25
C GLN A 954 25.75 14.96 6.71
N VAL A 955 26.11 14.95 5.41
CA VAL A 955 26.74 16.12 4.76
C VAL A 955 25.80 17.33 4.86
N ALA A 956 24.52 17.14 4.51
CA ALA A 956 23.47 18.14 4.65
C ALA A 956 23.30 18.66 6.09
N LEU A 957 23.33 17.79 7.10
CA LEU A 957 23.26 18.17 8.53
C LEU A 957 24.51 18.91 9.04
N GLN A 958 25.68 18.66 8.44
CA GLN A 958 26.91 19.33 8.81
C GLN A 958 26.97 20.76 8.24
N ARG A 959 26.57 20.96 6.98
CA ARG A 959 26.56 22.25 6.26
C ARG A 959 25.86 23.39 7.03
N PRO A 960 26.58 24.39 7.57
CA PRO A 960 26.00 25.42 8.43
C PRO A 960 25.18 26.48 7.69
N ASP A 961 25.40 26.59 6.38
CA ASP A 961 24.72 27.45 5.42
C ASP A 961 23.34 26.90 5.04
N ILE A 962 23.26 25.63 4.60
CA ILE A 962 22.01 25.09 4.02
C ILE A 962 21.09 24.41 5.05
N LYS A 963 21.60 23.85 6.16
CA LYS A 963 20.78 23.06 7.13
C LYS A 963 19.66 23.80 7.87
N LYS A 964 19.50 25.10 7.61
CA LYS A 964 18.41 25.96 8.14
C LYS A 964 17.26 26.15 7.15
N THR A 965 17.42 25.69 5.91
CA THR A 965 16.36 25.74 4.89
C THR A 965 15.38 24.59 5.10
N GLU A 966 14.09 24.86 4.88
CA GLU A 966 13.05 23.84 5.09
C GLU A 966 13.16 22.71 4.06
N ASP A 967 13.53 23.02 2.81
CA ASP A 967 13.70 22.03 1.75
C ASP A 967 14.85 21.06 2.02
N MET A 968 16.00 21.55 2.51
CA MET A 968 17.11 20.67 2.91
C MET A 968 16.69 19.72 4.05
N PHE A 969 15.91 20.21 5.03
CA PHE A 969 15.43 19.37 6.13
C PHE A 969 14.36 18.36 5.68
N ASN A 970 13.35 18.80 4.94
CA ASN A 970 12.18 18.00 4.56
C ASN A 970 12.49 17.06 3.38
N ARG A 971 13.18 17.55 2.35
CA ARG A 971 13.35 16.86 1.06
C ARG A 971 14.66 16.09 0.97
N VAL A 972 15.78 16.62 1.46
CA VAL A 972 17.11 16.01 1.30
C VAL A 972 17.54 15.17 2.51
N ILE A 973 17.50 15.73 3.72
CA ILE A 973 17.96 15.07 4.96
C ILE A 973 17.12 13.82 5.29
N THR A 974 15.88 13.74 4.80
CA THR A 974 15.02 12.56 4.92
C THR A 974 15.43 11.36 4.05
N LYS A 975 16.41 11.51 3.15
CA LYS A 975 16.88 10.44 2.25
C LYS A 975 18.15 9.78 2.79
N ASP A 976 18.27 8.46 2.63
CA ASP A 976 19.37 7.65 3.15
C ASP A 976 20.35 7.15 2.07
N ASN A 977 20.28 7.74 0.89
CA ASN A 977 21.20 7.57 -0.22
C ASN A 977 22.67 7.83 0.17
N ILE A 978 23.58 7.14 -0.52
CA ILE A 978 25.01 7.15 -0.24
C ILE A 978 25.85 7.19 -1.52
N ALA A 979 27.11 7.58 -1.36
CA ALA A 979 28.17 7.28 -2.31
C ALA A 979 29.41 6.76 -1.57
N ILE A 980 30.20 5.91 -2.20
CA ILE A 980 31.45 5.36 -1.67
C ILE A 980 32.58 5.84 -2.57
N VAL A 981 33.55 6.56 -2.00
CA VAL A 981 34.75 7.06 -2.70
C VAL A 981 35.93 6.22 -2.27
N THR A 982 36.72 5.74 -3.23
CA THR A 982 37.86 4.85 -2.98
C THR A 982 39.09 5.36 -3.72
N LEU A 983 40.25 5.35 -3.05
CA LEU A 983 41.54 5.66 -3.67
C LEU A 983 42.30 4.35 -3.89
N LEU A 984 42.42 3.96 -5.17
CA LEU A 984 43.21 2.81 -5.60
C LEU A 984 44.58 3.28 -6.11
N GLU A 985 45.61 2.46 -5.88
CA GLU A 985 46.96 2.62 -6.44
C GLU A 985 47.32 1.35 -7.23
N ASN A 986 47.67 1.48 -8.50
CA ASN A 986 48.13 0.38 -9.36
C ASN A 986 49.47 -0.16 -8.80
N LYS A 987 49.59 -1.48 -8.65
CA LYS A 987 50.73 -2.14 -7.99
C LYS A 987 52.03 -2.13 -8.80
N GLU A 988 51.96 -1.94 -10.12
CA GLU A 988 53.11 -1.97 -11.02
C GLU A 988 53.70 -0.57 -11.24
N ASN A 989 52.86 0.42 -11.55
CA ASN A 989 53.28 1.78 -11.93
C ASN A 989 52.95 2.86 -10.88
N PHE A 990 52.32 2.47 -9.76
CA PHE A 990 51.89 3.35 -8.66
C PHE A 990 50.94 4.48 -9.10
N SER A 991 50.28 4.36 -10.26
CA SER A 991 49.25 5.31 -10.71
C SER A 991 48.07 5.31 -9.75
N ARG A 992 47.46 6.47 -9.51
CA ARG A 992 46.32 6.63 -8.59
C ARG A 992 45.03 6.91 -9.34
N LEU A 993 43.99 6.23 -8.88
CA LEU A 993 42.66 6.25 -9.46
C LEU A 993 41.64 6.39 -8.33
N ILE A 994 40.85 7.46 -8.38
CA ILE A 994 39.68 7.64 -7.53
C ILE A 994 38.49 7.01 -8.24
N ILE A 995 37.83 6.05 -7.58
CA ILE A 995 36.56 5.48 -8.01
C ILE A 995 35.48 5.89 -7.03
N VAL A 996 34.45 6.57 -7.53
CA VAL A 996 33.18 6.81 -6.81
C VAL A 996 32.14 5.82 -7.33
N ASN A 997 31.46 5.13 -6.42
CA ASN A 997 30.24 4.37 -6.67
C ASN A 997 29.07 5.01 -5.91
N CYS A 998 28.00 5.44 -6.59
CA CYS A 998 26.82 6.07 -5.98
C CYS A 998 25.49 5.42 -6.36
N HIS A 999 24.48 5.62 -5.50
CA HIS A 999 23.08 5.36 -5.80
C HIS A 999 22.26 6.56 -5.29
N ILE A 1000 21.86 7.44 -6.21
CA ILE A 1000 21.16 8.71 -5.98
C ILE A 1000 19.65 8.45 -5.73
N HIS A 1001 18.91 9.45 -5.22
CA HIS A 1001 17.48 9.29 -4.96
C HIS A 1001 16.66 9.02 -6.23
N TRP A 1002 15.63 8.16 -6.15
CA TRP A 1002 14.94 7.64 -7.34
C TRP A 1002 13.75 8.47 -7.83
N ASP A 1003 12.94 9.03 -6.93
CA ASP A 1003 11.64 9.62 -7.27
C ASP A 1003 11.76 10.77 -8.30
N PRO A 1004 11.11 10.69 -9.48
CA PRO A 1004 11.12 11.75 -10.49
C PRO A 1004 10.65 13.12 -9.97
N SER A 1005 9.80 13.14 -8.93
CA SER A 1005 9.26 14.34 -8.29
C SER A 1005 10.29 15.13 -7.45
N TYR A 1006 11.54 14.65 -7.41
CA TYR A 1006 12.62 15.15 -6.57
C TYR A 1006 13.92 15.38 -7.34
N ALA A 1007 13.84 15.85 -8.60
CA ALA A 1007 15.01 16.22 -9.41
C ALA A 1007 15.97 17.19 -8.67
N ASP A 1008 15.41 18.12 -7.90
CA ASP A 1008 16.12 19.02 -6.99
C ASP A 1008 16.98 18.27 -5.97
N VAL A 1009 16.46 17.21 -5.34
CA VAL A 1009 17.20 16.40 -4.37
C VAL A 1009 18.29 15.59 -5.05
N LYS A 1010 18.05 15.08 -6.27
CA LYS A 1010 19.07 14.37 -7.06
C LYS A 1010 20.24 15.32 -7.37
N LEU A 1011 19.93 16.52 -7.86
CA LEU A 1011 20.90 17.59 -8.15
C LEU A 1011 21.67 18.02 -6.90
N VAL A 1012 20.99 18.21 -5.76
CA VAL A 1012 21.63 18.59 -4.48
C VAL A 1012 22.47 17.45 -3.88
N GLN A 1013 22.08 16.19 -4.04
CA GLN A 1013 22.91 15.03 -3.67
C GLN A 1013 24.21 14.99 -4.50
N VAL A 1014 24.12 15.20 -5.82
CA VAL A 1014 25.31 15.25 -6.70
C VAL A 1014 26.17 16.49 -6.43
N ALA A 1015 25.58 17.64 -6.10
CA ALA A 1015 26.33 18.81 -5.64
C ALA A 1015 27.16 18.51 -4.37
N MET A 1016 26.54 17.87 -3.38
CA MET A 1016 27.24 17.43 -2.16
C MET A 1016 28.31 16.37 -2.44
N LEU A 1017 28.08 15.48 -3.43
CA LEU A 1017 29.08 14.50 -3.86
C LEU A 1017 30.34 15.20 -4.40
N MET A 1018 30.18 16.22 -5.25
CA MET A 1018 31.30 16.96 -5.83
C MET A 1018 32.04 17.82 -4.79
N ASP A 1019 31.32 18.44 -3.85
CA ASP A 1019 31.90 19.22 -2.76
C ASP A 1019 32.72 18.37 -1.76
N GLU A 1020 32.33 17.12 -1.50
CA GLU A 1020 33.13 16.20 -0.68
C GLU A 1020 34.28 15.57 -1.49
N LEU A 1021 34.08 15.32 -2.79
CA LEU A 1021 35.10 14.77 -3.67
C LEU A 1021 36.30 15.72 -3.86
N ASP A 1022 36.10 17.03 -4.00
CA ASP A 1022 37.21 18.01 -4.10
C ASP A 1022 38.05 18.02 -2.80
N LYS A 1023 37.40 17.96 -1.63
CA LYS A 1023 38.07 17.86 -0.31
C LYS A 1023 38.88 16.58 -0.16
N LEU A 1024 38.32 15.43 -0.58
CA LEU A 1024 38.99 14.13 -0.54
C LEU A 1024 40.17 14.07 -1.51
N ALA A 1025 39.99 14.52 -2.75
CA ALA A 1025 41.05 14.58 -3.73
C ALA A 1025 42.18 15.52 -3.27
N GLN A 1026 41.87 16.63 -2.61
CA GLN A 1026 42.87 17.53 -2.03
C GLN A 1026 43.63 16.88 -0.86
N LYS A 1027 42.94 16.23 0.09
CA LYS A 1027 43.55 15.38 1.13
C LYS A 1027 44.49 14.31 0.55
N TRP A 1028 44.15 13.76 -0.61
CA TRP A 1028 44.90 12.68 -1.27
C TRP A 1028 46.08 13.13 -2.14
N CYS A 1029 46.17 14.42 -2.46
CA CYS A 1029 47.37 15.01 -3.07
C CYS A 1029 48.58 14.94 -2.11
N ASP A 1030 48.35 15.12 -0.81
CA ASP A 1030 49.40 15.18 0.22
C ASP A 1030 49.97 13.80 0.61
N ILE A 1031 49.30 12.69 0.22
CA ILE A 1031 49.79 11.34 0.51
C ILE A 1031 51.00 11.05 -0.40
N PRO A 1032 52.21 10.76 0.12
CA PRO A 1032 53.37 10.45 -0.71
C PRO A 1032 53.11 9.27 -1.65
N SER A 1033 53.52 9.37 -2.91
CA SER A 1033 53.45 8.29 -3.91
C SER A 1033 54.85 7.95 -4.44
N LYS A 1034 54.99 6.73 -4.97
CA LYS A 1034 56.17 6.29 -5.75
C LYS A 1034 55.98 6.44 -7.26
N SER A 1035 54.83 6.98 -7.69
CA SER A 1035 54.50 7.12 -9.11
C SER A 1035 55.40 8.11 -9.84
N ILE A 1036 55.50 7.92 -11.16
CA ILE A 1036 56.03 8.92 -12.08
C ILE A 1036 55.08 10.12 -12.27
N TYR A 1037 53.80 9.96 -11.92
CA TYR A 1037 52.78 11.00 -12.04
C TYR A 1037 52.79 11.95 -10.82
N ASN A 1038 52.58 13.24 -11.09
CA ASN A 1038 52.67 14.32 -10.11
C ASN A 1038 51.27 14.78 -9.64
N TYR A 1039 50.85 14.31 -8.46
CA TYR A 1039 49.54 14.61 -7.85
C TYR A 1039 49.49 15.97 -7.08
N SER A 1040 50.19 16.99 -7.58
CA SER A 1040 50.24 18.35 -6.99
C SER A 1040 48.91 19.13 -6.96
N SER A 1041 47.81 18.55 -7.42
CA SER A 1041 46.49 19.21 -7.50
C SER A 1041 45.40 18.16 -7.76
N PRO A 1042 44.18 18.28 -7.17
CA PRO A 1042 43.09 17.31 -7.28
C PRO A 1042 42.84 16.79 -8.71
N GLN A 1043 42.77 17.73 -9.67
CA GLN A 1043 42.52 17.47 -11.09
C GLN A 1043 43.54 16.54 -11.78
N LYS A 1044 44.70 16.26 -11.17
CA LYS A 1044 45.74 15.35 -11.72
C LYS A 1044 45.61 13.92 -11.20
N ILE A 1045 44.72 13.65 -10.25
CA ILE A 1045 44.39 12.29 -9.85
C ILE A 1045 43.28 11.80 -10.78
N SER A 1046 43.50 10.70 -11.50
CA SER A 1046 42.48 10.14 -12.39
C SER A 1046 41.24 9.78 -11.59
N THR A 1047 40.08 10.22 -12.06
CA THR A 1047 38.83 10.15 -11.31
C THR A 1047 37.72 9.60 -12.20
N ILE A 1048 37.02 8.58 -11.72
CA ILE A 1048 35.77 8.07 -12.29
C ILE A 1048 34.65 8.22 -11.27
N ILE A 1049 33.50 8.70 -11.73
CA ILE A 1049 32.26 8.75 -10.95
C ILE A 1049 31.23 7.90 -11.67
N CYS A 1050 30.79 6.82 -11.05
CA CYS A 1050 29.84 5.89 -11.64
C CYS A 1050 28.77 5.45 -10.66
N GLY A 1051 27.66 4.97 -11.19
CA GLY A 1051 26.54 4.48 -10.41
C GLY A 1051 25.20 4.80 -11.05
N ASP A 1052 24.16 4.52 -10.28
CA ASP A 1052 22.79 4.88 -10.59
C ASP A 1052 22.54 6.32 -10.12
N PHE A 1053 22.30 7.22 -11.09
CA PHE A 1053 21.96 8.63 -10.84
C PHE A 1053 20.45 8.89 -10.85
N ASN A 1054 19.63 7.90 -11.22
CA ASN A 1054 18.17 8.02 -11.37
C ASN A 1054 17.72 9.26 -12.19
N SER A 1055 18.56 9.72 -13.12
CA SER A 1055 18.43 11.02 -13.79
C SER A 1055 18.78 10.88 -15.28
N THR A 1056 17.94 11.39 -16.17
CA THR A 1056 18.08 11.25 -17.63
C THR A 1056 19.07 12.26 -18.23
N PRO A 1057 19.55 12.08 -19.48
CA PRO A 1057 20.57 12.95 -20.08
C PRO A 1057 20.16 14.42 -20.28
N ASP A 1058 18.86 14.71 -20.21
CA ASP A 1058 18.27 16.05 -20.25
C ASP A 1058 18.14 16.73 -18.86
N SER A 1059 18.50 16.03 -17.79
CA SER A 1059 18.42 16.54 -16.41
C SER A 1059 19.54 17.52 -16.04
N GLY A 1060 19.27 18.35 -15.03
CA GLY A 1060 20.28 19.21 -14.39
C GLY A 1060 21.43 18.44 -13.73
N VAL A 1061 21.23 17.17 -13.36
CA VAL A 1061 22.31 16.28 -12.90
C VAL A 1061 23.31 15.99 -14.02
N TYR A 1062 22.82 15.65 -15.21
CA TYR A 1062 23.67 15.41 -16.37
C TYR A 1062 24.31 16.72 -16.87
N GLU A 1063 23.57 17.83 -16.91
CA GLU A 1063 24.16 19.13 -17.26
C GLU A 1063 25.23 19.55 -16.24
N PHE A 1064 25.01 19.36 -14.93
CA PHE A 1064 25.98 19.73 -13.90
C PHE A 1064 27.31 19.00 -14.08
N LEU A 1065 27.26 17.67 -14.23
CA LEU A 1065 28.45 16.84 -14.37
C LEU A 1065 29.18 17.09 -15.70
N SER A 1066 28.44 17.32 -16.80
CA SER A 1066 29.04 17.54 -18.13
C SER A 1066 29.60 18.96 -18.34
N ARG A 1067 28.95 20.00 -17.78
CA ARG A 1067 29.38 21.41 -17.93
C ARG A 1067 30.23 21.92 -16.76
N GLY A 1068 30.14 21.27 -15.60
CA GLY A 1068 30.77 21.70 -14.36
C GLY A 1068 30.13 22.94 -13.71
N THR A 1069 28.97 23.41 -14.20
CA THR A 1069 28.23 24.55 -13.64
C THR A 1069 26.72 24.44 -13.87
N ILE A 1070 25.91 24.82 -12.89
CA ILE A 1070 24.46 25.06 -13.03
C ILE A 1070 24.12 26.44 -12.48
N LYS A 1071 23.16 27.13 -13.12
CA LYS A 1071 22.71 28.46 -12.69
C LYS A 1071 21.64 28.39 -11.59
N GLN A 1072 21.48 29.51 -10.88
CA GLN A 1072 20.44 29.76 -9.89
C GLN A 1072 18.99 29.52 -10.38
N ASP A 1073 18.73 29.69 -11.68
CA ASP A 1073 17.41 29.66 -12.33
C ASP A 1073 17.11 28.33 -13.06
N HIS A 1074 17.82 27.25 -12.70
CA HIS A 1074 17.65 25.95 -13.34
C HIS A 1074 16.33 25.25 -12.94
N CYS A 1075 15.60 24.73 -13.93
CA CYS A 1075 14.26 24.16 -13.75
C CYS A 1075 14.19 23.03 -12.71
N ASP A 1076 15.21 22.19 -12.63
CA ASP A 1076 15.27 21.06 -11.68
C ASP A 1076 15.23 21.49 -10.20
N PHE A 1077 15.62 22.74 -9.86
CA PHE A 1077 15.41 23.24 -8.50
C PHE A 1077 13.95 23.58 -8.22
N GLY A 1078 13.15 23.95 -9.23
CA GLY A 1078 11.81 24.48 -9.06
C GLY A 1078 11.80 25.73 -8.17
N ASP A 1079 10.80 25.83 -7.29
CA ASP A 1079 10.67 26.92 -6.31
C ASP A 1079 11.43 26.64 -4.97
N HIS A 1080 12.23 25.57 -4.89
CA HIS A 1080 12.86 25.12 -3.63
C HIS A 1080 14.15 25.89 -3.30
N ILE A 1081 14.43 26.09 -2.01
CA ILE A 1081 15.53 26.95 -1.54
C ILE A 1081 16.64 26.12 -0.87
N TYR A 1082 17.74 25.89 -1.58
CA TYR A 1082 18.93 25.20 -1.06
C TYR A 1082 20.10 26.13 -0.70
N GLY A 1083 19.79 27.35 -0.25
CA GLY A 1083 20.81 28.30 0.23
C GLY A 1083 21.81 28.66 -0.86
N SER A 1084 23.11 28.53 -0.57
CA SER A 1084 24.23 28.82 -1.47
C SER A 1084 24.08 28.16 -2.85
N TYR A 1085 23.67 26.89 -2.90
CA TYR A 1085 23.46 26.13 -4.14
C TYR A 1085 22.42 26.73 -5.09
N VAL A 1086 21.44 27.48 -4.59
CA VAL A 1086 20.44 28.19 -5.40
C VAL A 1086 20.80 29.67 -5.55
N SER A 1087 21.34 30.33 -4.52
CA SER A 1087 21.66 31.76 -4.59
C SER A 1087 22.95 32.12 -5.33
N GLU A 1088 23.87 31.17 -5.48
CA GLU A 1088 25.14 31.33 -6.22
C GLU A 1088 25.23 30.38 -7.43
N GLY A 1089 24.32 29.39 -7.52
CA GLY A 1089 24.39 28.27 -8.44
C GLY A 1089 25.31 27.15 -7.96
N LEU A 1090 25.56 26.17 -8.84
CA LEU A 1090 26.50 25.07 -8.60
C LEU A 1090 27.74 25.22 -9.48
N SER A 1091 28.91 24.81 -8.98
CA SER A 1091 30.10 24.65 -9.80
C SER A 1091 31.03 23.55 -9.29
N HIS A 1092 31.78 22.90 -10.18
CA HIS A 1092 32.83 21.94 -9.82
C HIS A 1092 34.06 22.02 -10.73
N ARG A 1093 35.21 21.56 -10.22
CA ARG A 1093 36.53 21.77 -10.87
C ARG A 1093 36.99 20.64 -11.79
N LEU A 1094 36.29 19.51 -11.84
CA LEU A 1094 36.65 18.36 -12.68
C LEU A 1094 36.09 18.53 -14.10
N SER A 1095 36.91 18.24 -15.11
CA SER A 1095 36.48 18.19 -16.52
C SER A 1095 35.95 16.80 -16.85
N LEU A 1096 34.72 16.51 -16.44
CA LEU A 1096 34.10 15.20 -16.63
C LEU A 1096 33.41 15.07 -17.99
N LYS A 1097 33.30 13.83 -18.46
CA LYS A 1097 32.44 13.43 -19.60
C LYS A 1097 31.86 12.04 -19.33
N SER A 1098 30.61 11.79 -19.73
CA SER A 1098 30.05 10.43 -19.75
C SER A 1098 30.80 9.58 -20.78
N ALA A 1099 31.20 8.36 -20.42
CA ALA A 1099 31.86 7.44 -21.33
C ALA A 1099 31.02 7.13 -22.58
N TYR A 1100 29.69 7.00 -22.42
CA TYR A 1100 28.77 6.63 -23.50
C TYR A 1100 28.27 7.83 -24.32
N SER A 1101 28.48 9.08 -23.87
CA SER A 1101 28.20 10.28 -24.69
C SER A 1101 28.99 10.34 -26.01
N ASN A 1102 30.04 9.53 -26.16
CA ASN A 1102 30.76 9.33 -27.42
C ASN A 1102 29.92 8.63 -28.52
N ILE A 1103 28.77 8.03 -28.18
CA ILE A 1103 27.87 7.33 -29.10
C ILE A 1103 26.40 7.80 -28.98
N GLU A 1104 26.18 9.04 -28.51
CA GLU A 1104 24.85 9.61 -28.17
C GLU A 1104 24.14 8.92 -26.98
N GLU A 1105 24.94 8.36 -26.05
CA GLU A 1105 24.51 7.47 -24.95
C GLU A 1105 23.92 6.13 -25.44
N LEU A 1106 23.58 5.22 -24.51
CA LEU A 1106 22.82 4.01 -24.86
C LEU A 1106 21.32 4.36 -25.02
N PRO A 1107 20.52 3.54 -25.74
CA PRO A 1107 19.06 3.76 -25.81
C PRO A 1107 18.36 3.65 -24.44
N PHE A 1108 18.95 2.90 -23.51
CA PHE A 1108 18.55 2.77 -22.12
C PHE A 1108 19.72 2.19 -21.30
N THR A 1109 19.64 2.33 -19.97
CA THR A 1109 20.35 1.47 -19.00
C THR A 1109 19.38 0.71 -18.11
N ASN A 1110 18.18 1.25 -17.89
CA ASN A 1110 17.05 0.63 -17.20
C ASN A 1110 15.87 0.45 -18.18
N PHE A 1111 15.26 -0.75 -18.23
CA PHE A 1111 14.23 -1.11 -19.20
C PHE A 1111 13.04 -1.87 -18.57
N THR A 1112 12.00 -1.13 -18.20
CA THR A 1112 10.71 -1.65 -17.74
C THR A 1112 9.56 -1.19 -18.65
N PRO A 1113 8.35 -1.81 -18.59
CA PRO A 1113 7.20 -1.36 -19.38
C PRO A 1113 6.67 0.04 -19.01
N ARG A 1114 7.17 0.63 -17.91
CA ARG A 1114 6.76 1.96 -17.41
C ARG A 1114 7.84 3.03 -17.59
N PHE A 1115 9.10 2.63 -17.71
CA PHE A 1115 10.24 3.51 -17.93
C PHE A 1115 11.34 2.76 -18.70
N ALA A 1116 11.81 3.35 -19.78
CA ALA A 1116 12.97 2.91 -20.52
C ALA A 1116 13.86 4.14 -20.80
N GLY A 1117 15.09 4.13 -20.31
CA GLY A 1117 15.97 5.29 -20.43
C GLY A 1117 17.32 5.10 -19.74
N VAL A 1118 18.22 6.06 -19.95
CA VAL A 1118 19.55 6.09 -19.32
C VAL A 1118 19.45 6.78 -17.97
N ILE A 1119 19.86 6.08 -16.91
CA ILE A 1119 20.00 6.63 -15.55
C ILE A 1119 21.32 6.24 -14.87
N ASP A 1120 22.01 5.24 -15.41
CA ASP A 1120 23.32 4.78 -14.96
C ASP A 1120 24.42 5.38 -15.84
N TYR A 1121 25.49 5.88 -15.23
CA TYR A 1121 26.57 6.54 -15.95
C TYR A 1121 27.95 6.13 -15.46
N ILE A 1122 28.96 6.30 -16.33
CA ILE A 1122 30.37 6.24 -16.01
C ILE A 1122 31.00 7.56 -16.48
N TRP A 1123 31.18 8.51 -15.57
CA TRP A 1123 31.83 9.80 -15.82
C TRP A 1123 33.33 9.67 -15.59
N TYR A 1124 34.17 10.20 -16.48
CA TYR A 1124 35.64 10.15 -16.36
C TYR A 1124 36.29 11.54 -16.49
N SER A 1125 37.40 11.75 -15.80
CA SER A 1125 38.23 12.96 -15.90
C SER A 1125 38.98 13.03 -17.24
N THR A 1126 38.42 13.77 -18.20
CA THR A 1126 38.91 13.88 -19.59
C THR A 1126 40.35 14.38 -19.74
N ASN A 1127 40.88 15.04 -18.71
CA ASN A 1127 42.24 15.57 -18.68
C ASN A 1127 43.30 14.56 -18.18
N THR A 1128 42.90 13.35 -17.78
CA THR A 1128 43.80 12.27 -17.35
C THR A 1128 43.43 10.88 -17.87
N LEU A 1129 42.21 10.69 -18.40
CA LEU A 1129 41.67 9.43 -18.90
C LEU A 1129 41.05 9.62 -20.29
N SER A 1130 41.13 8.59 -21.13
CA SER A 1130 40.55 8.52 -22.48
C SER A 1130 39.86 7.18 -22.70
N VAL A 1131 38.61 7.19 -23.18
CA VAL A 1131 37.86 5.96 -23.48
C VAL A 1131 38.30 5.38 -24.82
N THR A 1132 38.74 4.11 -24.82
CA THR A 1132 39.15 3.37 -26.02
C THR A 1132 38.08 2.41 -26.54
N GLY A 1133 37.13 2.01 -25.70
CA GLY A 1133 36.00 1.17 -26.10
C GLY A 1133 34.87 1.13 -25.08
N LEU A 1134 33.69 0.71 -25.55
CA LEU A 1134 32.43 0.66 -24.81
C LEU A 1134 31.73 -0.68 -25.07
N LEU A 1135 30.86 -1.11 -24.15
CA LEU A 1135 30.02 -2.30 -24.35
C LEU A 1135 28.67 -1.88 -24.94
N GLY A 1136 28.37 -2.30 -26.17
CA GLY A 1136 27.19 -1.89 -26.93
C GLY A 1136 25.85 -2.26 -26.28
N GLY A 1137 24.74 -1.80 -26.88
CA GLY A 1137 23.40 -2.10 -26.40
C GLY A 1137 23.01 -3.59 -26.53
N VAL A 1138 21.84 -3.94 -25.99
CA VAL A 1138 21.21 -5.26 -26.22
C VAL A 1138 20.69 -5.35 -27.66
N ASP A 1139 20.68 -6.56 -28.23
CA ASP A 1139 20.14 -6.83 -29.57
C ASP A 1139 18.73 -6.28 -29.78
N LYS A 1140 18.55 -5.50 -30.86
CA LYS A 1140 17.31 -4.85 -31.22
C LYS A 1140 16.20 -5.84 -31.60
N GLU A 1141 16.52 -7.02 -32.15
CA GLU A 1141 15.50 -8.01 -32.47
C GLU A 1141 14.93 -8.65 -31.19
N TYR A 1142 15.79 -9.03 -30.25
CA TYR A 1142 15.38 -9.47 -28.91
C TYR A 1142 14.55 -8.40 -28.18
N MET A 1143 15.01 -7.14 -28.17
CA MET A 1143 14.27 -6.04 -27.53
C MET A 1143 12.88 -5.82 -28.14
N SER A 1144 12.68 -6.07 -29.44
CA SER A 1144 11.36 -5.95 -30.08
C SER A 1144 10.32 -6.96 -29.57
N LYS A 1145 10.77 -8.05 -28.93
CA LYS A 1145 9.95 -9.18 -28.44
C LYS A 1145 9.84 -9.22 -26.91
N MET A 1146 10.44 -8.26 -26.20
CA MET A 1146 10.42 -8.19 -24.73
C MET A 1146 9.64 -6.99 -24.21
N VAL A 1147 8.84 -7.23 -23.17
CA VAL A 1147 8.06 -6.19 -22.46
C VAL A 1147 8.91 -5.32 -21.54
N GLY A 1148 9.93 -5.92 -20.91
CA GLY A 1148 10.71 -5.34 -19.84
C GLY A 1148 11.71 -6.35 -19.29
N PHE A 1149 12.62 -5.87 -18.46
CA PHE A 1149 13.57 -6.63 -17.64
C PHE A 1149 13.17 -6.46 -16.15
N PRO A 1150 13.66 -7.31 -15.21
CA PRO A 1150 14.39 -8.55 -15.44
C PRO A 1150 13.50 -9.59 -16.14
N ASN A 1151 14.12 -10.52 -16.86
CA ASN A 1151 13.44 -11.61 -17.56
C ASN A 1151 14.27 -12.91 -17.45
N ALA A 1152 13.92 -13.90 -18.26
CA ALA A 1152 14.60 -15.19 -18.27
C ALA A 1152 16.12 -15.10 -18.55
N HIS A 1153 16.62 -14.03 -19.17
CA HIS A 1153 18.04 -13.86 -19.52
C HIS A 1153 18.73 -12.74 -18.74
N PHE A 1154 18.11 -11.57 -18.63
CA PHE A 1154 18.62 -10.38 -17.93
C PHE A 1154 18.10 -10.36 -16.49
N PRO A 1155 18.97 -10.41 -15.46
CA PRO A 1155 18.57 -10.59 -14.06
C PRO A 1155 18.38 -9.30 -13.24
N SER A 1156 18.46 -8.14 -13.90
CA SER A 1156 18.16 -6.80 -13.39
C SER A 1156 17.38 -6.06 -14.49
N GLU A 1157 16.68 -4.97 -14.16
CA GLU A 1157 15.98 -4.13 -15.16
C GLU A 1157 16.91 -3.32 -16.09
#